data_AF-A0A833DBM7-F1
#
_entry.id   AF-A0A833DBM7-F1
#
_cell.length_a   1.000
_cell.length_b   1.000
_cell.length_c   1.000
_cell.angle_alpha   90.00
_cell.angle_beta   90.00
_cell.angle_gamma   90.00
#
_symmetry.space_group_name_H-M   'P 1'
#
loop_
_entity.id
_entity.type
_entity.pdbx_description
1 polymer ?
#
loop_
_entity_poly.entity_id
_entity_poly.type
_entity_poly.pdbx_seq_one_letter_code
_entity_poly.pdbx_strand_id
1 'polypeptide(L)'
;MLSDKYSSGNKHGRSFTIAGCSLLLAFILLLFTPGLTSEEERDTGWDQVSISTDNDLNDVLALNSTSAFAIGENGKIYHTVNSGVNWLEQDSGVIQDLNAIEFNGQAIVAGDSGTVLINDVDSWIDNSIEGAGNLYDLSVPHFESLADSVIFVSGTGGEIWKWSNNTWDDLSNFTGTTNDIYAVDFVNEDEGFAVGADGLIIATIDGGLSWEIRDSPEEFRDFSFYDVIIFGYKGPNDDEASPVSVLIVGENGTVIQSSGTGPTAIGYIWKVPSENSHPTNTTSTLKSISGSSRFKFWIVGDDNFVALTEDGGSSFYNQSQLQNAGSDFTGVSFWDGDSGFAVGEEGTALYTDREGQDPRVLDTAISYDTFWKFAKYAFPFLKEGMYNTLKIIVLAIFMGFTIGVTLAVFKTSQLNIAAIFETVTTFFRIPLSLPKADGIWKFVNFNPLKFFATIYTDIFRNTPLLVQFFFIYFGLVEIGIDLTFEGPFNYINSINFGLFYLEPLERAYGSAVVALGLNSGAYQTEIIRSGIQAIPTGQMEAGRSIGLTYIQSMRYVVLPQAIRIVIPPLGNETVNLVLNSALASAIGFGEITRKGRFLISVTFETFWTWGLVLMFYFAITYTLANILKYVEKRLIIPGLGIEGEE
;
A
#
# COMPACT_ATOMS: atom_id res chain seq x y z
N MET A 1 59.11 60.43 16.93
CA MET A 1 58.12 61.41 16.45
C MET A 1 57.42 60.82 15.22
N LEU A 2 56.17 60.40 15.43
CA LEU A 2 55.03 60.19 14.52
C LEU A 2 55.24 59.95 13.00
N SER A 3 54.96 58.71 12.59
CA SER A 3 53.79 58.30 11.75
C SER A 3 53.57 58.95 10.37
N ASP A 4 54.08 58.25 9.36
CA ASP A 4 53.55 57.88 8.03
C ASP A 4 52.46 58.70 7.32
N LYS A 5 52.78 59.03 6.05
CA LYS A 5 51.92 59.62 5.02
C LYS A 5 52.24 58.98 3.65
N TYR A 6 51.19 58.65 2.89
CA TYR A 6 51.09 58.28 1.46
C TYR A 6 51.52 56.85 1.02
N SER A 7 50.63 55.93 0.57
CA SER A 7 49.79 55.87 -0.67
C SER A 7 50.60 56.02 -1.97
N SER A 8 50.49 55.22 -3.04
CA SER A 8 49.58 54.14 -3.43
C SER A 8 50.21 53.37 -4.62
N GLY A 9 49.94 52.08 -4.75
CA GLY A 9 50.33 51.29 -5.92
C GLY A 9 49.79 49.86 -5.89
N ASN A 10 49.10 49.50 -6.98
CA ASN A 10 48.71 48.17 -7.47
C ASN A 10 47.37 47.49 -7.05
N LYS A 11 46.47 47.50 -8.04
CA LYS A 11 45.57 46.43 -8.52
C LYS A 11 45.54 45.13 -7.72
N HIS A 12 44.36 44.72 -7.25
CA HIS A 12 43.96 43.30 -7.15
C HIS A 12 42.47 43.17 -7.48
N GLY A 13 42.17 42.31 -8.46
CA GLY A 13 40.80 41.91 -8.80
C GLY A 13 40.17 41.13 -7.65
N ARG A 14 38.93 41.47 -7.31
CA ARG A 14 38.13 40.67 -6.38
C ARG A 14 37.50 39.51 -7.16
N SER A 15 38.16 38.35 -7.07
CA SER A 15 37.54 37.05 -7.29
C SER A 15 36.43 36.86 -6.27
N PHE A 16 35.20 36.66 -6.74
CA PHE A 16 34.05 36.29 -5.92
C PHE A 16 34.24 34.83 -5.50
N THR A 17 34.83 34.60 -4.32
CA THR A 17 35.16 33.26 -3.83
C THR A 17 33.93 32.51 -3.34
N ILE A 18 33.80 31.28 -3.83
CA ILE A 18 32.80 30.23 -3.59
C ILE A 18 32.56 29.91 -2.09
N ALA A 19 33.38 30.43 -1.18
CA ALA A 19 33.31 30.19 0.27
C ALA A 19 32.03 30.73 0.95
N GLY A 20 31.38 31.76 0.38
CA GLY A 20 30.14 32.33 0.93
C GLY A 20 28.90 31.43 0.77
N CYS A 21 28.87 30.57 -0.26
CA CYS A 21 27.76 29.64 -0.48
C CYS A 21 27.80 28.44 0.48
N SER A 22 29.00 27.99 0.88
CA SER A 22 29.19 26.84 1.77
C SER A 22 28.80 27.11 3.23
N LEU A 23 28.95 28.35 3.73
CA LEU A 23 28.55 28.73 5.09
C LEU A 23 27.04 28.92 5.23
N LEU A 24 26.37 29.38 4.17
CA LEU A 24 24.90 29.47 4.11
C LEU A 24 24.27 28.07 4.01
N LEU A 25 24.92 27.15 3.27
CA LEU A 25 24.51 25.74 3.18
C LEU A 25 24.69 25.00 4.52
N ALA A 26 25.80 25.25 5.23
CA ALA A 26 26.06 24.67 6.55
C ALA A 26 25.10 25.19 7.65
N PHE A 27 24.68 26.46 7.58
CA PHE A 27 23.68 27.03 8.50
C PHE A 27 22.25 26.52 8.22
N ILE A 28 21.94 26.19 6.96
CA ILE A 28 20.68 25.54 6.56
C ILE A 28 20.67 24.05 6.95
N LEU A 29 21.83 23.37 6.92
CA LEU A 29 21.97 21.97 7.32
C LEU A 29 21.90 21.75 8.84
N LEU A 30 22.25 22.75 9.66
CA LEU A 30 22.07 22.71 11.11
C LEU A 30 20.60 22.76 11.56
N LEU A 31 19.66 23.03 10.65
CA LEU A 31 18.20 23.00 10.89
C LEU A 31 17.56 21.64 10.54
N PHE A 32 18.34 20.66 10.08
CA PHE A 32 17.85 19.33 9.67
C PHE A 32 18.64 18.22 10.39
N THR A 33 18.35 18.04 11.68
CA THR A 33 18.56 16.74 12.33
C THR A 33 17.22 16.01 12.33
N PRO A 34 17.03 14.92 11.56
CA PRO A 34 16.04 13.93 11.95
C PRO A 34 16.54 13.25 13.23
N GLY A 35 15.67 13.12 14.22
CA GLY A 35 15.91 12.15 15.28
C GLY A 35 15.97 10.76 14.66
N LEU A 36 16.95 9.96 15.11
CA LEU A 36 17.00 8.54 14.83
C LEU A 36 15.67 7.91 15.30
N THR A 37 14.90 7.35 14.38
CA THR A 37 13.97 6.28 14.71
C THR A 37 14.65 4.98 14.31
N SER A 38 14.74 4.05 15.26
CA SER A 38 15.15 2.66 15.07
C SER A 38 14.36 2.02 13.92
N GLU A 39 14.92 0.99 13.30
CA GLU A 39 14.13 0.02 12.53
C GLU A 39 12.90 -0.34 13.39
N GLU A 40 11.71 0.08 12.95
CA GLU A 40 10.46 -0.34 13.57
C GLU A 40 10.30 -1.83 13.26
N GLU A 41 10.20 -2.65 14.32
CA GLU A 41 9.67 -4.01 14.22
C GLU A 41 8.42 -3.97 13.32
N ARG A 42 8.36 -4.86 12.33
CA ARG A 42 7.10 -5.06 11.61
C ARG A 42 6.14 -5.74 12.55
N ASP A 43 5.31 -4.96 13.26
CA ASP A 43 4.11 -5.45 13.92
C ASP A 43 3.16 -5.98 12.82
N THR A 44 2.70 -7.20 12.97
CA THR A 44 1.90 -7.92 11.98
C THR A 44 0.44 -8.07 12.41
N GLY A 45 0.09 -7.56 13.59
CA GLY A 45 -1.24 -7.74 14.17
C GLY A 45 -1.41 -9.00 15.01
N TRP A 46 -0.41 -9.89 15.00
CA TRP A 46 -0.37 -11.11 15.78
C TRP A 46 0.74 -11.04 16.82
N ASP A 47 0.38 -11.19 18.09
CA ASP A 47 1.30 -11.29 19.21
C ASP A 47 1.68 -12.77 19.42
N GLN A 48 2.98 -13.07 19.46
CA GLN A 48 3.45 -14.42 19.75
C GLN A 48 3.21 -14.78 21.23
N VAL A 49 2.50 -15.88 21.47
CA VAL A 49 2.11 -16.36 22.80
C VAL A 49 2.51 -17.83 22.96
N SER A 50 3.80 -18.08 23.16
CA SER A 50 4.33 -19.45 23.16
C SER A 50 3.75 -20.36 24.25
N ILE A 51 3.36 -21.57 23.87
CA ILE A 51 3.11 -22.68 24.80
C ILE A 51 4.44 -23.39 25.04
N SER A 52 4.82 -23.64 26.29
CA SER A 52 6.10 -24.28 26.61
C SER A 52 6.04 -25.80 26.41
N THR A 53 5.99 -26.23 25.15
CA THR A 53 5.92 -27.65 24.74
C THR A 53 6.65 -27.85 23.41
N ASP A 54 7.17 -29.06 23.20
CA ASP A 54 7.73 -29.49 21.90
C ASP A 54 6.71 -30.32 21.10
N ASN A 55 5.49 -30.50 21.61
CA ASN A 55 4.42 -31.23 20.92
C ASN A 55 3.73 -30.31 19.93
N ASP A 56 3.30 -30.87 18.81
CA ASP A 56 2.48 -30.15 17.84
C ASP A 56 1.07 -29.93 18.41
N LEU A 57 0.54 -28.72 18.16
CA LEU A 57 -0.84 -28.39 18.47
C LEU A 57 -1.65 -28.64 17.22
N ASN A 58 -2.81 -29.29 17.34
CA ASN A 58 -3.63 -29.68 16.21
C ASN A 58 -4.81 -28.72 16.01
N ASP A 59 -5.35 -28.16 17.09
CA ASP A 59 -6.49 -27.24 17.01
C ASP A 59 -6.59 -26.30 18.23
N VAL A 60 -7.32 -25.20 18.08
CA VAL A 60 -7.52 -24.17 19.09
C VAL A 60 -8.97 -23.68 19.11
N LEU A 61 -9.50 -23.44 20.31
CA LEU A 61 -10.85 -22.96 20.53
C LEU A 61 -10.82 -21.68 21.37
N ALA A 62 -11.23 -20.55 20.78
CA ALA A 62 -11.43 -19.30 21.49
C ALA A 62 -12.81 -19.27 22.19
N LEU A 63 -12.83 -19.24 23.52
CA LEU A 63 -14.07 -19.13 24.31
C LEU A 63 -14.52 -17.68 24.48
N ASN A 64 -13.57 -16.75 24.45
CA ASN A 64 -13.74 -15.31 24.50
C ASN A 64 -12.39 -14.62 24.18
N SER A 65 -12.33 -13.30 24.26
CA SER A 65 -11.11 -12.53 23.98
C SER A 65 -9.91 -12.82 24.90
N THR A 66 -10.12 -13.45 26.06
CA THR A 66 -9.02 -13.75 27.00
C THR A 66 -8.80 -15.23 27.25
N SER A 67 -9.75 -16.09 26.91
CA SER A 67 -9.69 -17.51 27.23
C SER A 67 -9.81 -18.39 26.00
N ALA A 68 -8.92 -19.37 25.90
CA ALA A 68 -8.90 -20.34 24.83
C ALA A 68 -8.35 -21.68 25.31
N PHE A 69 -8.74 -22.75 24.63
CA PHE A 69 -8.12 -24.07 24.72
C PHE A 69 -7.26 -24.33 23.49
N ALA A 70 -6.11 -24.97 23.66
CA ALA A 70 -5.30 -25.51 22.57
C ALA A 70 -5.06 -26.99 22.85
N ILE A 71 -5.26 -27.83 21.85
CA ILE A 71 -5.11 -29.28 21.94
C ILE A 71 -4.05 -29.76 20.96
N GLY A 72 -3.49 -30.95 21.20
CA GLY A 72 -2.47 -31.49 20.31
C GLY A 72 -2.06 -32.91 20.62
N GLU A 73 -0.84 -33.26 20.20
CA GLU A 73 -0.29 -34.61 20.31
C GLU A 73 -0.19 -35.09 21.77
N ASN A 74 -0.14 -36.40 21.95
CA ASN A 74 0.08 -37.07 23.23
C ASN A 74 -0.96 -36.68 24.31
N GLY A 75 -2.20 -36.44 23.90
CA GLY A 75 -3.30 -36.09 24.79
C GLY A 75 -3.17 -34.72 25.44
N LYS A 76 -2.38 -33.79 24.89
CA LYS A 76 -2.14 -32.49 25.51
C LYS A 76 -3.30 -31.53 25.33
N ILE A 77 -3.71 -30.93 26.44
CA ILE A 77 -4.72 -29.87 26.48
C ILE A 77 -4.14 -28.70 27.27
N TYR A 78 -4.14 -27.52 26.69
CA TYR A 78 -3.69 -26.28 27.32
C TYR A 78 -4.84 -25.30 27.41
N HIS A 79 -4.97 -24.62 28.55
CA HIS A 79 -5.99 -23.60 28.78
C HIS A 79 -5.37 -22.27 29.17
N THR A 80 -5.78 -21.21 28.49
CA THR A 80 -5.45 -19.84 28.88
C THR A 80 -6.69 -19.09 29.34
N VAL A 81 -6.48 -18.12 30.23
CA VAL A 81 -7.50 -17.18 30.73
C VAL A 81 -7.01 -15.73 30.71
N ASN A 82 -5.86 -15.49 30.08
CA ASN A 82 -5.18 -14.19 30.05
C ASN A 82 -4.57 -13.88 28.68
N SER A 83 -5.33 -14.13 27.61
CA SER A 83 -4.98 -13.79 26.23
C SER A 83 -3.68 -14.46 25.77
N GLY A 84 -3.48 -15.72 26.15
CA GLY A 84 -2.30 -16.50 25.77
C GLY A 84 -1.02 -16.16 26.53
N VAL A 85 -1.03 -15.17 27.44
CA VAL A 85 0.16 -14.80 28.23
C VAL A 85 0.66 -15.97 29.07
N ASN A 86 -0.25 -16.79 29.61
CA ASN A 86 0.07 -18.06 30.23
C ASN A 86 -0.89 -19.15 29.75
N TRP A 87 -0.34 -20.33 29.53
CA TRP A 87 -1.09 -21.56 29.21
C TRP A 87 -0.88 -22.58 30.32
N LEU A 88 -1.96 -23.10 30.87
CA LEU A 88 -1.97 -24.14 31.89
C LEU A 88 -2.33 -25.47 31.26
N GLU A 89 -1.45 -26.46 31.39
CA GLU A 89 -1.74 -27.82 30.95
C GLU A 89 -2.83 -28.46 31.83
N GLN A 90 -3.83 -29.08 31.20
CA GLN A 90 -4.86 -29.88 31.83
C GLN A 90 -4.63 -31.36 31.51
N ASP A 91 -4.86 -32.22 32.51
CA ASP A 91 -4.77 -33.67 32.32
C ASP A 91 -6.02 -34.17 31.60
N SER A 92 -5.84 -34.68 30.38
CA SER A 92 -6.90 -35.26 29.56
C SER A 92 -7.23 -36.70 29.95
N GLY A 93 -6.32 -37.38 30.67
CA GLY A 93 -6.44 -38.80 31.00
C GLY A 93 -6.11 -39.76 29.84
N VAL A 94 -5.74 -39.25 28.67
CA VAL A 94 -5.45 -40.04 27.46
C VAL A 94 -4.04 -39.73 26.92
N ILE A 95 -3.54 -40.59 26.03
CA ILE A 95 -2.24 -40.41 25.35
C ILE A 95 -2.38 -40.31 23.83
N GLN A 96 -3.62 -40.45 23.33
CA GLN A 96 -3.97 -40.33 21.92
C GLN A 96 -3.85 -38.87 21.50
N ASP A 97 -3.53 -38.64 20.23
CA ASP A 97 -3.48 -37.30 19.66
C ASP A 97 -4.91 -36.75 19.58
N LEU A 98 -5.07 -35.49 19.98
CA LEU A 98 -6.35 -34.79 19.97
C LEU A 98 -6.37 -33.91 18.72
N ASN A 99 -7.38 -34.05 17.87
CA ASN A 99 -7.37 -33.50 16.52
C ASN A 99 -8.29 -32.28 16.33
N ALA A 100 -9.44 -32.25 17.02
CA ALA A 100 -10.41 -31.15 16.89
C ALA A 100 -11.07 -30.80 18.23
N ILE A 101 -11.40 -29.52 18.42
CA ILE A 101 -12.09 -29.01 19.61
C ILE A 101 -13.17 -28.01 19.23
N GLU A 102 -14.37 -28.19 19.79
CA GLU A 102 -15.49 -27.28 19.56
C GLU A 102 -16.20 -26.91 20.86
N PHE A 103 -16.96 -25.82 20.83
CA PHE A 103 -17.75 -25.34 21.94
C PHE A 103 -19.22 -25.09 21.58
N ASN A 104 -20.10 -25.82 22.24
CA ASN A 104 -21.50 -25.44 22.38
C ASN A 104 -21.95 -25.76 23.80
N GLY A 105 -21.97 -24.75 24.68
CA GLY A 105 -22.25 -24.91 26.11
C GLY A 105 -21.11 -25.55 26.91
N GLN A 106 -20.48 -26.61 26.39
CA GLN A 106 -19.28 -27.26 26.92
C GLN A 106 -18.26 -27.47 25.79
N ALA A 107 -16.97 -27.51 26.14
CA ALA A 107 -15.93 -27.84 25.19
C ALA A 107 -15.86 -29.36 25.00
N ILE A 108 -15.80 -29.80 23.74
CA ILE A 108 -15.74 -31.21 23.36
C ILE A 108 -14.52 -31.38 22.46
N VAL A 109 -13.76 -32.45 22.69
CA VAL A 109 -12.55 -32.78 21.94
C VAL A 109 -12.71 -34.15 21.30
N ALA A 110 -12.29 -34.28 20.05
CA ALA A 110 -12.16 -35.56 19.34
C ALA A 110 -10.71 -35.84 18.96
N GLY A 111 -10.34 -37.10 18.83
CA GLY A 111 -8.97 -37.49 18.50
C GLY A 111 -8.82 -38.95 18.07
N ASP A 112 -7.57 -39.40 18.06
CA ASP A 112 -7.17 -40.70 17.56
C ASP A 112 -7.79 -41.87 18.33
N SER A 113 -7.96 -43.02 17.66
CA SER A 113 -8.51 -44.24 18.25
C SER A 113 -9.89 -44.07 18.91
N GLY A 114 -10.76 -43.25 18.31
CA GLY A 114 -12.13 -43.01 18.78
C GLY A 114 -12.24 -42.11 20.00
N THR A 115 -11.17 -41.39 20.36
CA THR A 115 -11.13 -40.58 21.57
C THR A 115 -12.14 -39.43 21.48
N VAL A 116 -13.05 -39.33 22.46
CA VAL A 116 -13.93 -38.17 22.62
C VAL A 116 -13.97 -37.77 24.09
N LEU A 117 -13.61 -36.51 24.39
CA LEU A 117 -13.55 -35.98 25.74
C LEU A 117 -14.48 -34.78 25.88
N ILE A 118 -15.15 -34.69 27.03
CA ILE A 118 -16.08 -33.59 27.34
C ILE A 118 -15.57 -32.83 28.54
N ASN A 119 -15.47 -31.50 28.41
CA ASN A 119 -15.04 -30.65 29.49
C ASN A 119 -16.13 -30.54 30.57
N ASP A 120 -15.77 -30.91 31.79
CA ASP A 120 -16.53 -30.68 33.02
C ASP A 120 -15.72 -29.76 33.94
N VAL A 121 -15.86 -28.46 33.72
CA VAL A 121 -15.25 -27.35 34.47
C VAL A 121 -13.73 -27.37 34.42
N ASP A 122 -13.09 -28.17 35.25
CA ASP A 122 -11.63 -28.27 35.39
C ASP A 122 -11.11 -29.70 35.09
N SER A 123 -11.97 -30.57 34.55
CA SER A 123 -11.64 -31.96 34.24
C SER A 123 -12.24 -32.41 32.91
N TRP A 124 -11.71 -33.48 32.35
CA TRP A 124 -12.17 -34.07 31.09
C TRP A 124 -12.80 -35.43 31.35
N ILE A 125 -14.05 -35.60 30.89
CA ILE A 125 -14.81 -36.84 31.00
C ILE A 125 -14.65 -37.60 29.69
N ASP A 126 -14.20 -38.85 29.78
CA ASP A 126 -14.09 -39.76 28.65
C ASP A 126 -15.48 -40.24 28.18
N ASN A 127 -15.80 -39.94 26.92
CA ASN A 127 -16.98 -40.40 26.19
C ASN A 127 -16.59 -41.02 24.82
N SER A 128 -15.44 -41.69 24.79
CA SER A 128 -14.85 -42.26 23.58
C SER A 128 -15.68 -43.38 22.96
N ILE A 129 -15.50 -43.58 21.65
CA ILE A 129 -16.22 -44.56 20.84
C ILE A 129 -15.39 -45.84 20.73
N GLU A 130 -15.88 -46.93 21.32
CA GLU A 130 -15.17 -48.22 21.28
C GLU A 130 -15.12 -48.78 19.85
N GLY A 131 -13.92 -48.88 19.29
CA GLY A 131 -13.67 -49.49 17.98
C GLY A 131 -13.70 -48.53 16.79
N ALA A 132 -13.90 -47.23 17.01
CA ALA A 132 -13.73 -46.22 15.96
C ALA A 132 -12.25 -46.00 15.61
N GLY A 133 -12.00 -45.50 14.40
CA GLY A 133 -10.68 -45.13 13.88
C GLY A 133 -10.17 -43.80 14.43
N ASN A 134 -9.38 -43.08 13.65
CA ASN A 134 -8.95 -41.73 14.03
C ASN A 134 -10.07 -40.74 13.68
N LEU A 135 -10.47 -39.94 14.67
CA LEU A 135 -11.46 -38.88 14.48
C LEU A 135 -10.72 -37.59 14.14
N TYR A 136 -11.07 -36.98 13.01
CA TYR A 136 -10.38 -35.79 12.49
C TYR A 136 -11.09 -34.49 12.88
N ASP A 137 -12.42 -34.49 12.97
CA ASP A 137 -13.20 -33.30 13.24
C ASP A 137 -14.54 -33.60 13.94
N LEU A 138 -15.15 -32.59 14.56
CA LEU A 138 -16.42 -32.68 15.27
C LEU A 138 -17.32 -31.45 15.06
N SER A 139 -18.63 -31.68 15.10
CA SER A 139 -19.65 -30.63 15.03
C SER A 139 -20.72 -30.81 16.12
N VAL A 140 -21.06 -29.76 16.87
CA VAL A 140 -22.01 -29.78 17.99
C VAL A 140 -23.20 -28.84 17.71
N PRO A 141 -24.15 -29.24 16.84
CA PRO A 141 -25.28 -28.38 16.48
C PRO A 141 -26.27 -28.10 17.64
N HIS A 142 -26.32 -28.96 18.66
CA HIS A 142 -27.20 -28.79 19.82
C HIS A 142 -26.57 -29.33 21.10
N PHE A 143 -26.61 -28.54 22.18
CA PHE A 143 -26.10 -28.95 23.49
C PHE A 143 -26.80 -28.20 24.63
N GLU A 144 -27.69 -28.89 25.37
CA GLU A 144 -28.20 -28.41 26.66
C GLU A 144 -27.59 -29.18 27.84
N SER A 145 -27.36 -30.46 27.64
CA SER A 145 -26.65 -31.35 28.55
C SER A 145 -26.15 -32.55 27.75
N LEU A 146 -25.26 -33.36 28.30
CA LEU A 146 -24.81 -34.56 27.58
C LEU A 146 -25.96 -35.54 27.21
N ALA A 147 -27.05 -35.53 27.97
CA ALA A 147 -28.23 -36.34 27.68
C ALA A 147 -29.16 -35.73 26.62
N ASP A 148 -29.01 -34.44 26.36
CA ASP A 148 -29.79 -33.62 25.43
C ASP A 148 -28.81 -32.81 24.59
N SER A 149 -27.99 -33.54 23.84
CA SER A 149 -27.02 -33.02 22.91
C SER A 149 -26.98 -33.87 21.65
N VAL A 150 -26.56 -33.24 20.56
CA VAL A 150 -26.26 -33.90 19.29
C VAL A 150 -24.84 -33.51 18.93
N ILE A 151 -23.97 -34.51 18.79
CA ILE A 151 -22.56 -34.36 18.42
C ILE A 151 -22.31 -35.25 17.22
N PHE A 152 -21.68 -34.70 16.19
CA PHE A 152 -21.17 -35.46 15.06
C PHE A 152 -19.67 -35.49 15.13
N VAL A 153 -19.06 -36.64 14.82
CA VAL A 153 -17.61 -36.77 14.62
C VAL A 153 -17.34 -37.46 13.30
N SER A 154 -16.30 -37.03 12.61
CA SER A 154 -15.86 -37.61 11.35
C SER A 154 -14.45 -38.16 11.44
N GLY A 155 -14.09 -39.13 10.60
CA GLY A 155 -12.81 -39.81 10.74
C GLY A 155 -12.36 -40.66 9.56
N THR A 156 -11.46 -41.59 9.86
CA THR A 156 -10.83 -42.50 8.90
C THR A 156 -11.85 -43.34 8.14
N GLY A 157 -11.63 -43.56 6.85
CA GLY A 157 -12.35 -44.59 6.09
C GLY A 157 -13.83 -44.31 5.86
N GLY A 158 -14.24 -43.04 5.86
CA GLY A 158 -15.64 -42.64 5.69
C GLY A 158 -16.46 -42.69 6.98
N GLU A 159 -15.79 -42.78 8.13
CA GLU A 159 -16.44 -42.84 9.44
C GLU A 159 -17.17 -41.52 9.77
N ILE A 160 -18.44 -41.65 10.13
CA ILE A 160 -19.22 -40.60 10.78
C ILE A 160 -20.00 -41.24 11.91
N TRP A 161 -19.90 -40.66 13.10
CA TRP A 161 -20.67 -41.08 14.27
C TRP A 161 -21.54 -39.95 14.78
N LYS A 162 -22.72 -40.29 15.29
CA LYS A 162 -23.64 -39.35 15.91
C LYS A 162 -23.89 -39.72 17.36
N TRP A 163 -23.57 -38.82 18.27
CA TRP A 163 -24.06 -38.89 19.65
C TRP A 163 -25.49 -38.38 19.67
N SER A 164 -26.42 -39.21 20.10
CA SER A 164 -27.77 -38.78 20.45
C SER A 164 -28.35 -39.73 21.49
N ASN A 165 -29.30 -39.27 22.30
CA ASN A 165 -29.99 -40.14 23.26
C ASN A 165 -29.06 -40.91 24.22
N ASN A 166 -27.93 -40.32 24.61
CA ASN A 166 -26.88 -40.95 25.44
C ASN A 166 -26.17 -42.16 24.81
N THR A 167 -26.09 -42.25 23.48
CA THR A 167 -25.34 -43.31 22.79
C THR A 167 -24.72 -42.79 21.50
N TRP A 168 -23.64 -43.44 21.07
CA TRP A 168 -23.05 -43.26 19.74
C TRP A 168 -23.73 -44.19 18.74
N ASP A 169 -24.21 -43.61 17.64
CA ASP A 169 -24.73 -44.32 16.47
C ASP A 169 -23.71 -44.25 15.33
N ASP A 170 -23.36 -45.40 14.76
CA ASP A 170 -22.47 -45.51 13.59
C ASP A 170 -23.25 -45.18 12.30
N LEU A 171 -22.91 -44.06 11.66
CA LEU A 171 -23.51 -43.61 10.41
C LEU A 171 -22.63 -43.89 9.18
N SER A 172 -21.48 -44.56 9.36
CA SER A 172 -20.47 -44.77 8.32
C SER A 172 -21.01 -45.53 7.10
N ASN A 173 -21.99 -46.42 7.31
CA ASN A 173 -22.63 -47.15 6.21
C ASN A 173 -23.50 -46.27 5.28
N PHE A 174 -23.89 -45.07 5.73
CA PHE A 174 -24.73 -44.15 4.97
C PHE A 174 -23.94 -43.15 4.12
N THR A 175 -22.64 -42.95 4.41
CA THR A 175 -21.79 -41.98 3.68
C THR A 175 -21.54 -42.41 2.24
N GLY A 176 -21.50 -43.71 1.98
CA GLY A 176 -21.29 -44.27 0.65
C GLY A 176 -19.85 -44.14 0.13
N THR A 177 -18.90 -43.79 0.99
CA THR A 177 -17.48 -43.61 0.68
C THR A 177 -16.59 -44.37 1.65
N THR A 178 -15.34 -44.63 1.24
CA THR A 178 -14.27 -45.15 2.10
C THR A 178 -13.11 -44.19 2.21
N ASN A 179 -13.25 -42.98 1.68
CA ASN A 179 -12.25 -41.92 1.80
C ASN A 179 -12.31 -41.33 3.20
N ASP A 180 -11.17 -40.91 3.72
CA ASP A 180 -11.09 -40.19 4.99
C ASP A 180 -11.91 -38.90 4.89
N ILE A 181 -12.70 -38.63 5.94
CA ILE A 181 -13.50 -37.41 6.07
C ILE A 181 -12.77 -36.53 7.08
N TYR A 182 -12.11 -35.48 6.58
CA TYR A 182 -11.24 -34.64 7.39
C TYR A 182 -11.98 -33.58 8.17
N ALA A 183 -13.14 -33.11 7.68
CA ALA A 183 -13.94 -32.12 8.38
C ALA A 183 -15.45 -32.30 8.19
N VAL A 184 -16.22 -31.87 9.19
CA VAL A 184 -17.68 -31.97 9.24
C VAL A 184 -18.27 -30.76 9.96
N ASP A 185 -19.31 -30.15 9.38
CA ASP A 185 -20.01 -29.04 10.01
C ASP A 185 -21.53 -29.19 9.85
N PHE A 186 -22.26 -29.05 10.95
CA PHE A 186 -23.70 -29.18 11.04
C PHE A 186 -24.34 -27.88 11.47
N VAL A 187 -25.27 -27.41 10.62
CA VAL A 187 -26.07 -26.22 10.87
C VAL A 187 -27.10 -26.45 11.97
N ASN A 188 -27.62 -27.67 12.02
CA ASN A 188 -28.59 -28.17 12.98
C ASN A 188 -28.49 -29.69 13.04
N GLU A 189 -29.37 -30.35 13.81
CA GLU A 189 -29.34 -31.80 14.01
C GLU A 189 -29.56 -32.64 12.73
N ASP A 190 -30.06 -32.02 11.66
CA ASP A 190 -30.46 -32.67 10.41
C ASP A 190 -29.55 -32.31 9.22
N GLU A 191 -29.12 -31.05 9.12
CA GLU A 191 -28.47 -30.47 7.94
C GLU A 191 -26.98 -30.21 8.20
N GLY A 192 -26.10 -30.83 7.40
CA GLY A 192 -24.65 -30.71 7.56
C GLY A 192 -23.84 -31.12 6.32
N PHE A 193 -22.57 -30.74 6.32
CA PHE A 193 -21.57 -31.04 5.27
C PHE A 193 -20.43 -31.86 5.85
N ALA A 194 -19.86 -32.71 5.02
CA ALA A 194 -18.57 -33.34 5.30
C ALA A 194 -17.67 -33.26 4.06
N VAL A 195 -16.38 -33.07 4.29
CA VAL A 195 -15.35 -32.96 3.26
C VAL A 195 -14.16 -33.85 3.59
N GLY A 196 -13.38 -34.23 2.58
CA GLY A 196 -12.26 -35.14 2.83
C GLY A 196 -11.36 -35.39 1.63
N ALA A 197 -10.75 -36.56 1.61
CA ALA A 197 -9.76 -36.96 0.60
C ALA A 197 -10.36 -37.11 -0.81
N ASP A 198 -9.53 -36.88 -1.82
CA ASP A 198 -9.86 -36.98 -3.26
C ASP A 198 -11.10 -36.16 -3.66
N GLY A 199 -11.15 -34.89 -3.24
CA GLY A 199 -12.19 -33.94 -3.63
C GLY A 199 -13.59 -34.28 -3.10
N LEU A 200 -13.67 -35.12 -2.05
CA LEU A 200 -14.92 -35.56 -1.44
C LEU A 200 -15.68 -34.37 -0.84
N ILE A 201 -16.92 -34.18 -1.28
CA ILE A 201 -17.88 -33.28 -0.65
C ILE A 201 -19.21 -34.03 -0.55
N ILE A 202 -19.76 -34.17 0.64
CA ILE A 202 -21.04 -34.81 0.89
C ILE A 202 -21.94 -33.94 1.78
N ALA A 203 -23.24 -34.05 1.57
CA ALA A 203 -24.25 -33.26 2.26
C ALA A 203 -25.37 -34.14 2.81
N THR A 204 -25.85 -33.82 4.00
CA THR A 204 -27.05 -34.43 4.61
C THR A 204 -28.12 -33.39 4.89
N ILE A 205 -29.38 -33.81 4.87
CA ILE A 205 -30.55 -33.04 5.33
C ILE A 205 -31.45 -33.85 6.28
N ASP A 206 -31.01 -35.04 6.71
CA ASP A 206 -31.75 -35.96 7.56
C ASP A 206 -30.91 -36.52 8.73
N GLY A 207 -29.91 -35.75 9.15
CA GLY A 207 -29.09 -36.03 10.33
C GLY A 207 -28.08 -37.14 10.13
N GLY A 208 -27.63 -37.33 8.88
CA GLY A 208 -26.61 -38.29 8.46
C GLY A 208 -27.15 -39.68 8.11
N LEU A 209 -28.48 -39.83 7.99
CA LEU A 209 -29.11 -41.08 7.56
C LEU A 209 -29.03 -41.29 6.04
N SER A 210 -28.84 -40.20 5.29
CA SER A 210 -28.46 -40.24 3.88
C SER A 210 -27.52 -39.10 3.52
N TRP A 211 -26.53 -39.41 2.67
CA TRP A 211 -25.56 -38.45 2.18
C TRP A 211 -25.64 -38.33 0.66
N GLU A 212 -25.72 -37.10 0.17
CA GLU A 212 -25.68 -36.76 -1.24
C GLU A 212 -24.27 -36.29 -1.60
N ILE A 213 -23.64 -36.95 -2.57
CA ILE A 213 -22.35 -36.52 -3.12
C ILE A 213 -22.54 -35.21 -3.88
N ARG A 214 -21.68 -34.24 -3.60
CA ARG A 214 -21.60 -32.96 -4.30
C ARG A 214 -20.32 -32.93 -5.12
N ASP A 215 -20.46 -32.78 -6.43
CA ASP A 215 -19.30 -32.70 -7.31
C ASP A 215 -18.46 -31.46 -6.94
N SER A 216 -17.18 -31.69 -6.63
CA SER A 216 -16.19 -30.63 -6.55
C SER A 216 -15.91 -30.07 -7.95
N PRO A 217 -15.51 -28.79 -8.06
CA PRO A 217 -15.07 -28.21 -9.34
C PRO A 217 -13.98 -29.06 -10.00
N GLU A 218 -13.99 -29.15 -11.33
CA GLU A 218 -13.08 -30.05 -12.08
C GLU A 218 -11.60 -29.83 -11.75
N GLU A 219 -11.21 -28.59 -11.40
CA GLU A 219 -9.86 -28.19 -11.03
C GLU A 219 -9.37 -28.75 -9.68
N PHE A 220 -10.28 -29.15 -8.79
CA PHE A 220 -9.98 -29.56 -7.41
C PHE A 220 -10.39 -31.01 -7.12
N ARG A 221 -10.76 -31.79 -8.14
CA ARG A 221 -11.26 -33.16 -7.95
C ARG A 221 -10.27 -34.12 -7.31
N ASP A 222 -8.98 -33.87 -7.50
CA ASP A 222 -7.91 -34.71 -6.98
C ASP A 222 -7.28 -34.14 -5.70
N PHE A 223 -7.84 -33.05 -5.14
CA PHE A 223 -7.29 -32.38 -3.96
C PHE A 223 -8.03 -32.79 -2.69
N SER A 224 -7.29 -32.90 -1.59
CA SER A 224 -7.89 -33.11 -0.27
C SER A 224 -8.41 -31.79 0.31
N PHE A 225 -9.59 -31.84 0.93
CA PHE A 225 -10.18 -30.73 1.69
C PHE A 225 -10.05 -31.00 3.18
N TYR A 226 -9.52 -30.04 3.94
CA TYR A 226 -9.15 -30.22 5.34
C TYR A 226 -10.12 -29.57 6.33
N ASP A 227 -10.87 -28.56 5.90
CA ASP A 227 -11.82 -27.87 6.78
C ASP A 227 -13.03 -27.33 6.00
N VAL A 228 -14.19 -27.30 6.68
CA VAL A 228 -15.47 -26.82 6.17
C VAL A 228 -16.22 -26.02 7.24
N ILE A 229 -16.73 -24.85 6.86
CA ILE A 229 -17.58 -24.04 7.73
C ILE A 229 -18.84 -23.56 6.99
N ILE A 230 -19.96 -23.53 7.70
CA ILE A 230 -21.27 -23.12 7.21
C ILE A 230 -21.71 -21.80 7.86
N PHE A 231 -21.99 -20.80 7.03
CA PHE A 231 -22.52 -19.51 7.46
C PHE A 231 -23.98 -19.33 7.09
N GLY A 232 -24.73 -18.58 7.90
CA GLY A 232 -26.05 -18.04 7.52
C GLY A 232 -27.26 -18.77 8.10
N TYR A 233 -27.11 -19.42 9.26
CA TYR A 233 -28.22 -20.13 9.89
C TYR A 233 -29.23 -19.21 10.60
N LYS A 234 -30.48 -19.67 10.57
CA LYS A 234 -31.68 -19.09 11.15
C LYS A 234 -31.78 -19.50 12.62
N GLY A 235 -31.64 -18.56 13.55
CA GLY A 235 -32.02 -18.82 14.95
C GLY A 235 -33.52 -19.17 15.05
N PRO A 236 -33.96 -19.90 16.09
CA PRO A 236 -35.35 -20.36 16.21
C PRO A 236 -36.43 -19.26 16.14
N ASN A 237 -36.04 -17.98 16.25
CA ASN A 237 -36.93 -16.81 16.29
C ASN A 237 -36.77 -15.82 15.12
N ASP A 238 -35.99 -16.15 14.08
CA ASP A 238 -35.77 -15.25 12.93
C ASP A 238 -36.78 -15.50 11.79
N ASP A 239 -37.53 -14.47 11.40
CA ASP A 239 -38.60 -14.54 10.40
C ASP A 239 -38.10 -14.43 8.94
N GLU A 240 -36.83 -14.09 8.71
CA GLU A 240 -36.22 -13.97 7.37
C GLU A 240 -35.15 -15.06 7.14
N ALA A 241 -35.26 -15.80 6.03
CA ALA A 241 -34.30 -16.83 5.67
C ALA A 241 -32.98 -16.19 5.20
N SER A 242 -31.94 -16.29 6.03
CA SER A 242 -30.57 -15.94 5.63
C SER A 242 -30.05 -16.96 4.61
N PRO A 243 -29.33 -16.51 3.56
CA PRO A 243 -28.74 -17.43 2.58
C PRO A 243 -27.58 -18.20 3.21
N VAL A 244 -27.74 -19.52 3.36
CA VAL A 244 -26.71 -20.42 3.85
C VAL A 244 -25.56 -20.53 2.84
N SER A 245 -24.31 -20.51 3.30
CA SER A 245 -23.11 -20.62 2.45
C SER A 245 -22.09 -21.52 3.10
N VAL A 246 -21.54 -22.42 2.29
CA VAL A 246 -20.48 -23.35 2.70
C VAL A 246 -19.17 -22.83 2.17
N LEU A 247 -18.15 -22.86 3.00
CA LEU A 247 -16.78 -22.52 2.67
C LEU A 247 -15.90 -23.73 2.98
N ILE A 248 -15.02 -24.08 2.04
CA ILE A 248 -14.12 -25.24 2.17
C ILE A 248 -12.71 -24.78 1.82
N VAL A 249 -11.71 -25.27 2.56
CA VAL A 249 -10.30 -25.11 2.25
C VAL A 249 -9.57 -26.45 2.11
N GLY A 250 -8.44 -26.43 1.40
CA GLY A 250 -7.66 -27.65 1.18
C GLY A 250 -6.29 -27.42 0.56
N GLU A 251 -5.80 -28.46 -0.11
CA GLU A 251 -4.48 -28.48 -0.73
C GLU A 251 -4.28 -27.37 -1.77
N ASN A 252 -3.01 -26.99 -1.98
CA ASN A 252 -2.60 -26.06 -3.02
C ASN A 252 -3.36 -24.71 -3.00
N GLY A 253 -3.56 -24.16 -1.80
CA GLY A 253 -4.24 -22.89 -1.59
C GLY A 253 -5.72 -22.88 -1.98
N THR A 254 -6.37 -24.05 -1.99
CA THR A 254 -7.77 -24.17 -2.43
C THR A 254 -8.73 -23.52 -1.46
N VAL A 255 -9.57 -22.62 -1.97
CA VAL A 255 -10.69 -22.01 -1.24
C VAL A 255 -11.90 -22.03 -2.17
N ILE A 256 -12.97 -22.73 -1.79
CA ILE A 256 -14.22 -22.77 -2.57
C ILE A 256 -15.41 -22.35 -1.71
N GLN A 257 -16.27 -21.53 -2.30
CA GLN A 257 -17.48 -21.02 -1.62
C GLN A 257 -18.73 -21.40 -2.41
N SER A 258 -19.78 -21.84 -1.73
CA SER A 258 -21.06 -22.12 -2.37
C SER A 258 -21.86 -20.83 -2.63
N SER A 259 -22.68 -20.82 -3.70
CA SER A 259 -23.44 -19.64 -4.14
C SER A 259 -24.58 -19.22 -3.19
N GLY A 260 -25.04 -20.14 -2.32
CA GLY A 260 -26.08 -19.90 -1.32
C GLY A 260 -27.47 -19.54 -1.87
N THR A 261 -27.84 -20.01 -3.06
CA THR A 261 -29.12 -19.65 -3.71
C THR A 261 -30.20 -20.74 -3.52
N GLY A 262 -30.98 -20.69 -2.45
CA GLY A 262 -32.18 -21.54 -2.29
C GLY A 262 -32.71 -21.64 -0.84
N PRO A 263 -33.96 -22.13 -0.64
CA PRO A 263 -34.54 -22.40 0.68
C PRO A 263 -34.18 -23.77 1.26
N THR A 264 -33.52 -24.63 0.47
CA THR A 264 -32.93 -25.90 0.92
C THR A 264 -31.49 -25.65 1.32
N ALA A 265 -31.07 -26.19 2.46
CA ALA A 265 -30.00 -25.62 3.26
C ALA A 265 -28.60 -25.62 2.67
N ILE A 266 -28.29 -26.35 1.58
CA ILE A 266 -26.87 -26.48 1.25
C ILE A 266 -26.53 -26.66 -0.25
N GLY A 267 -25.53 -25.90 -0.72
CA GLY A 267 -25.43 -25.32 -2.07
C GLY A 267 -25.11 -26.25 -3.27
N TYR A 268 -25.53 -25.83 -4.47
CA TYR A 268 -25.36 -26.58 -5.74
C TYR A 268 -24.36 -25.95 -6.73
N ILE A 269 -23.91 -24.72 -6.48
CA ILE A 269 -23.02 -24.00 -7.39
C ILE A 269 -21.83 -23.52 -6.59
N TRP A 270 -20.68 -24.11 -6.86
CA TRP A 270 -19.39 -23.65 -6.34
C TRP A 270 -18.94 -22.42 -7.14
N LYS A 271 -18.66 -21.34 -6.43
CA LYS A 271 -17.96 -20.20 -7.00
C LYS A 271 -16.47 -20.52 -6.95
N VAL A 272 -15.90 -20.74 -8.13
CA VAL A 272 -14.46 -20.84 -8.30
C VAL A 272 -13.94 -19.44 -8.64
N PRO A 273 -12.93 -18.92 -7.92
CA PRO A 273 -12.19 -17.73 -8.33
C PRO A 273 -11.65 -17.91 -9.75
N SER A 274 -11.80 -16.94 -10.65
CA SER A 274 -11.51 -17.08 -12.09
C SER A 274 -10.11 -17.66 -12.38
N GLU A 275 -10.02 -18.51 -13.41
CA GLU A 275 -8.80 -19.20 -13.87
C GLU A 275 -7.56 -18.27 -13.87
N ASN A 276 -6.55 -18.64 -13.06
CA ASN A 276 -5.20 -18.04 -12.88
C ASN A 276 -4.98 -17.09 -11.69
N SER A 277 -5.87 -17.02 -10.71
CA SER A 277 -5.53 -16.47 -9.40
C SER A 277 -6.23 -17.24 -8.29
N HIS A 278 -5.51 -18.14 -7.62
CA HIS A 278 -5.90 -18.53 -6.26
C HIS A 278 -6.01 -17.22 -5.47
N PRO A 279 -7.16 -16.90 -4.84
CA PRO A 279 -7.37 -15.60 -4.20
C PRO A 279 -6.38 -15.37 -3.04
N THR A 280 -5.79 -16.46 -2.54
CA THR A 280 -4.72 -16.52 -1.54
C THR A 280 -3.31 -16.30 -2.12
N ASN A 281 -3.13 -16.46 -3.44
CA ASN A 281 -1.85 -16.40 -4.15
C ASN A 281 -0.75 -17.28 -3.51
N THR A 282 -1.14 -18.42 -2.90
CA THR A 282 -0.27 -19.42 -2.28
C THR A 282 -0.47 -20.81 -2.90
N THR A 283 0.53 -21.67 -2.75
CA THR A 283 0.48 -23.10 -3.06
C THR A 283 0.52 -23.97 -1.80
N SER A 284 0.57 -23.36 -0.62
CA SER A 284 0.59 -24.07 0.67
C SER A 284 -0.74 -24.76 0.94
N THR A 285 -0.72 -25.85 1.71
CA THR A 285 -1.95 -26.52 2.16
C THR A 285 -2.64 -25.64 3.19
N LEU A 286 -3.94 -25.42 3.02
CA LEU A 286 -4.76 -24.73 4.02
C LEU A 286 -5.39 -25.77 4.95
N LYS A 287 -5.27 -25.54 6.26
CA LYS A 287 -5.59 -26.52 7.31
C LYS A 287 -6.86 -26.20 8.08
N SER A 288 -7.07 -24.92 8.41
CA SER A 288 -8.18 -24.50 9.26
C SER A 288 -8.73 -23.13 8.85
N ILE A 289 -10.02 -22.94 9.09
CA ILE A 289 -10.84 -21.77 8.80
C ILE A 289 -11.54 -21.35 10.10
N SER A 290 -11.56 -20.05 10.36
CA SER A 290 -12.49 -19.49 11.34
C SER A 290 -13.10 -18.22 10.77
N GLY A 291 -14.37 -17.95 11.02
CA GLY A 291 -15.00 -16.74 10.49
C GLY A 291 -16.14 -16.21 11.32
N SER A 292 -16.31 -14.89 11.24
CA SER A 292 -17.43 -14.18 11.89
C SER A 292 -18.62 -14.00 10.94
N SER A 293 -18.40 -14.18 9.63
CA SER A 293 -19.46 -14.17 8.63
C SER A 293 -19.00 -14.80 7.32
N ARG A 294 -19.96 -15.05 6.41
CA ARG A 294 -19.67 -15.48 5.02
C ARG A 294 -18.78 -14.52 4.21
N PHE A 295 -18.52 -13.32 4.71
CA PHE A 295 -17.67 -12.31 4.07
C PHE A 295 -16.32 -12.13 4.79
N LYS A 296 -16.28 -12.36 6.10
CA LYS A 296 -15.12 -12.13 6.96
C LYS A 296 -14.66 -13.42 7.64
N PHE A 297 -13.52 -13.95 7.21
CA PHE A 297 -12.94 -15.17 7.74
C PHE A 297 -11.42 -15.21 7.58
N TRP A 298 -10.77 -15.98 8.46
CA TRP A 298 -9.35 -16.26 8.51
C TRP A 298 -9.10 -17.68 8.07
N ILE A 299 -7.95 -17.88 7.45
CA ILE A 299 -7.44 -19.19 7.05
C ILE A 299 -5.98 -19.31 7.47
N VAL A 300 -5.60 -20.50 7.89
CA VAL A 300 -4.22 -20.84 8.25
C VAL A 300 -3.77 -22.10 7.53
N GLY A 301 -2.46 -22.29 7.43
CA GLY A 301 -1.89 -23.49 6.82
C GLY A 301 -0.38 -23.55 6.88
N ASP A 302 0.17 -24.40 6.01
CA ASP A 302 1.59 -24.69 5.90
C ASP A 302 2.39 -23.42 5.53
N ASP A 303 3.71 -23.45 5.71
CA ASP A 303 4.66 -22.39 5.38
C ASP A 303 4.38 -21.07 6.12
N ASN A 304 3.91 -21.14 7.38
CA ASN A 304 3.52 -19.98 8.20
C ASN A 304 2.44 -19.14 7.50
N PHE A 305 1.52 -19.79 6.79
CA PHE A 305 0.46 -19.09 6.08
C PHE A 305 -0.67 -18.69 7.03
N VAL A 306 -0.91 -17.39 7.13
CA VAL A 306 -2.09 -16.82 7.81
C VAL A 306 -2.67 -15.73 6.90
N ALA A 307 -3.97 -15.77 6.66
CA ALA A 307 -4.63 -14.75 5.83
C ALA A 307 -6.06 -14.44 6.27
N LEU A 308 -6.49 -13.21 6.01
CA LEU A 308 -7.83 -12.69 6.27
C LEU A 308 -8.49 -12.28 4.94
N THR A 309 -9.76 -12.58 4.78
CA THR A 309 -10.62 -11.95 3.77
C THR A 309 -11.73 -11.15 4.44
N GLU A 310 -12.10 -10.02 3.84
CA GLU A 310 -13.30 -9.24 4.21
C GLU A 310 -14.36 -9.19 3.11
N ASP A 311 -14.10 -9.83 1.96
CA ASP A 311 -14.96 -9.81 0.77
C ASP A 311 -15.49 -11.20 0.36
N GLY A 312 -15.48 -12.16 1.29
CA GLY A 312 -15.99 -13.51 1.10
C GLY A 312 -15.09 -14.41 0.26
N GLY A 313 -13.77 -14.20 0.29
CA GLY A 313 -12.77 -15.01 -0.38
C GLY A 313 -12.49 -14.57 -1.81
N SER A 314 -12.90 -13.36 -2.20
CA SER A 314 -12.52 -12.79 -3.50
C SER A 314 -11.09 -12.26 -3.49
N SER A 315 -10.62 -11.79 -2.34
CA SER A 315 -9.23 -11.42 -2.08
C SER A 315 -8.81 -11.71 -0.64
N PHE A 316 -7.53 -12.04 -0.43
CA PHE A 316 -6.96 -12.29 0.88
C PHE A 316 -5.84 -11.30 1.21
N TYR A 317 -5.89 -10.74 2.41
CA TYR A 317 -4.81 -10.02 3.06
C TYR A 317 -3.89 -11.04 3.72
N ASN A 318 -2.66 -11.18 3.21
CA ASN A 318 -1.66 -12.05 3.80
C ASN A 318 -1.13 -11.43 5.10
N GLN A 319 -1.30 -12.14 6.21
CA GLN A 319 -0.91 -11.78 7.58
C GLN A 319 0.25 -12.65 8.12
N SER A 320 0.92 -13.39 7.22
CA SER A 320 2.00 -14.33 7.55
C SER A 320 3.21 -13.60 8.16
N GLN A 321 3.82 -14.20 9.18
CA GLN A 321 4.91 -13.57 9.94
C GLN A 321 6.25 -13.73 9.22
N LEU A 322 6.97 -12.64 8.92
CA LEU A 322 8.32 -12.74 8.33
C LEU A 322 9.40 -13.22 9.32
N GLN A 323 9.16 -13.14 10.63
CA GLN A 323 10.20 -13.39 11.65
C GLN A 323 10.31 -14.86 12.07
N ASN A 324 9.23 -15.65 11.98
CA ASN A 324 9.21 -17.09 12.28
C ASN A 324 9.05 -17.92 10.99
N ALA A 325 9.93 -17.70 10.02
CA ALA A 325 9.89 -18.44 8.76
C ALA A 325 10.13 -19.95 9.02
N GLY A 326 9.06 -20.74 9.14
CA GLY A 326 9.14 -22.20 9.10
C GLY A 326 8.13 -23.03 9.90
N SER A 327 7.29 -22.46 10.76
CA SER A 327 6.28 -23.25 11.52
C SER A 327 4.95 -23.31 10.79
N ASP A 328 4.38 -24.51 10.63
CA ASP A 328 3.06 -24.70 10.03
C ASP A 328 1.95 -24.40 11.06
N PHE A 329 0.85 -23.79 10.61
CA PHE A 329 -0.33 -23.55 11.44
C PHE A 329 -1.41 -24.58 11.12
N THR A 330 -1.93 -25.20 12.16
CA THR A 330 -2.89 -26.31 12.10
C THR A 330 -4.30 -25.86 12.43
N GLY A 331 -4.46 -24.96 13.42
CA GLY A 331 -5.75 -24.50 13.91
C GLY A 331 -5.85 -22.98 14.07
N VAL A 332 -7.03 -22.42 13.78
CA VAL A 332 -7.36 -21.01 14.02
C VAL A 332 -8.77 -20.87 14.58
N SER A 333 -8.95 -19.99 15.57
CA SER A 333 -10.28 -19.73 16.13
C SER A 333 -10.45 -18.28 16.58
N PHE A 334 -11.53 -17.66 16.10
CA PHE A 334 -11.96 -16.30 16.44
C PHE A 334 -13.27 -16.34 17.22
N TRP A 335 -13.36 -15.51 18.26
CA TRP A 335 -14.55 -15.41 19.11
C TRP A 335 -15.58 -14.40 18.56
N ASP A 336 -15.15 -13.19 18.24
CA ASP A 336 -16.02 -12.05 17.87
C ASP A 336 -15.67 -11.40 16.54
N GLY A 337 -14.77 -12.04 15.78
CA GLY A 337 -14.24 -11.50 14.52
C GLY A 337 -13.19 -10.40 14.70
N ASP A 338 -12.75 -10.14 15.93
CA ASP A 338 -11.63 -9.25 16.24
C ASP A 338 -10.54 -9.99 17.03
N SER A 339 -10.95 -10.73 18.06
CA SER A 339 -10.04 -11.48 18.93
C SER A 339 -10.00 -12.96 18.54
N GLY A 340 -8.79 -13.51 18.43
CA GLY A 340 -8.58 -14.90 18.04
C GLY A 340 -7.19 -15.44 18.37
N PHE A 341 -7.06 -16.75 18.21
CA PHE A 341 -5.83 -17.49 18.41
C PHE A 341 -5.53 -18.35 17.17
N ALA A 342 -4.24 -18.55 16.90
CA ALA A 342 -3.77 -19.53 15.92
C ALA A 342 -2.68 -20.39 16.57
N VAL A 343 -2.69 -21.70 16.30
CA VAL A 343 -1.74 -22.66 16.86
C VAL A 343 -1.13 -23.54 15.76
N GLY A 344 0.00 -24.16 16.06
CA GLY A 344 0.73 -24.95 15.09
C GLY A 344 1.84 -25.80 15.70
N GLU A 345 2.80 -26.15 14.86
CA GLU A 345 3.93 -27.04 15.20
C GLU A 345 4.81 -26.49 16.33
N GLU A 346 5.46 -27.40 17.06
CA GLU A 346 6.41 -27.12 18.14
C GLU A 346 5.87 -26.14 19.20
N GLY A 347 4.57 -26.26 19.55
CA GLY A 347 3.92 -25.39 20.53
C GLY A 347 3.76 -23.93 20.08
N THR A 348 3.88 -23.65 18.78
CA THR A 348 3.69 -22.32 18.21
C THR A 348 2.26 -21.86 18.45
N ALA A 349 2.11 -20.67 19.04
CA ALA A 349 0.81 -20.06 19.22
C ALA A 349 0.89 -18.53 19.06
N LEU A 350 -0.14 -17.99 18.42
CA LEU A 350 -0.35 -16.57 18.17
C LEU A 350 -1.68 -16.13 18.77
N TYR A 351 -1.73 -14.87 19.19
CA TYR A 351 -2.92 -14.21 19.68
C TYR A 351 -3.10 -12.89 18.95
N THR A 352 -4.35 -12.51 18.71
CA THR A 352 -4.69 -11.19 18.22
C THR A 352 -5.91 -10.67 18.97
N ASP A 353 -5.91 -9.36 19.26
CA ASP A 353 -7.08 -8.57 19.65
C ASP A 353 -7.52 -7.59 18.55
N ARG A 354 -6.93 -7.73 17.36
CA ARG A 354 -6.99 -6.80 16.22
C ARG A 354 -7.00 -7.53 14.88
N GLU A 355 -7.73 -8.63 14.79
CA GLU A 355 -8.00 -9.36 13.53
C GLU A 355 -6.75 -9.94 12.83
N GLY A 356 -5.59 -9.96 13.49
CA GLY A 356 -4.34 -10.31 12.86
C GLY A 356 -3.85 -9.25 11.86
N GLN A 357 -4.42 -8.04 11.91
CA GLN A 357 -4.00 -6.94 11.05
C GLN A 357 -2.99 -6.07 11.81
N ASP A 358 -1.88 -5.73 11.15
CA ASP A 358 -0.88 -4.79 11.64
C ASP A 358 -1.60 -3.57 12.26
N PRO A 359 -1.35 -3.19 13.52
CA PRO A 359 -1.98 -2.02 14.14
C PRO A 359 -1.58 -0.69 13.47
N ARG A 360 -0.66 -0.71 12.48
CA ARG A 360 -0.41 0.39 11.55
C ARG A 360 -1.31 0.35 10.31
N VAL A 361 -2.00 -0.76 10.09
CA VAL A 361 -2.96 -1.06 9.01
C VAL A 361 -4.41 -1.07 9.51
N LEU A 362 -4.69 -1.34 10.80
CA LEU A 362 -5.97 -1.04 11.44
C LEU A 362 -5.89 0.22 12.29
N ASP A 363 -6.61 1.26 11.88
CA ASP A 363 -7.06 2.26 12.84
C ASP A 363 -8.57 2.07 12.99
N THR A 364 -8.98 1.62 14.19
CA THR A 364 -10.22 2.14 14.76
C THR A 364 -10.13 3.64 14.62
N ALA A 365 -11.04 4.25 13.87
CA ALA A 365 -11.05 5.69 13.66
C ALA A 365 -10.72 6.41 14.98
N ILE A 366 -9.53 7.02 15.11
CA ILE A 366 -9.26 7.85 16.29
C ILE A 366 -10.27 8.98 16.26
N SER A 367 -11.35 8.83 17.03
CA SER A 367 -12.42 9.80 17.12
C SER A 367 -11.99 10.91 18.07
N TYR A 368 -11.96 12.13 17.57
CA TYR A 368 -11.59 13.29 18.37
C TYR A 368 -12.84 14.07 18.79
N ASP A 369 -13.06 14.18 20.10
CA ASP A 369 -14.13 15.01 20.66
C ASP A 369 -13.99 16.51 20.34
N THR A 370 -12.80 16.96 19.92
CA THR A 370 -12.52 18.36 19.60
C THR A 370 -11.53 18.52 18.45
N PHE A 371 -11.75 19.55 17.62
CA PHE A 371 -10.84 19.94 16.55
C PHE A 371 -9.40 20.14 17.04
N TRP A 372 -9.18 20.69 18.23
CA TRP A 372 -7.83 21.00 18.72
C TRP A 372 -7.00 19.75 19.05
N LYS A 373 -7.65 18.67 19.51
CA LYS A 373 -6.96 17.39 19.72
C LYS A 373 -6.65 16.72 18.39
N PHE A 374 -7.62 16.69 17.47
CA PHE A 374 -7.39 16.22 16.10
C PHE A 374 -6.25 17.00 15.42
N ALA A 375 -6.29 18.33 15.47
CA ALA A 375 -5.29 19.18 14.84
C ALA A 375 -3.90 18.98 15.44
N LYS A 376 -3.79 18.77 16.76
CA LYS A 376 -2.51 18.47 17.41
C LYS A 376 -1.92 17.15 16.92
N TYR A 377 -2.76 16.14 16.68
CA TYR A 377 -2.36 14.85 16.12
C TYR A 377 -2.02 14.94 14.63
N ALA A 378 -2.83 15.64 13.83
CA ALA A 378 -2.64 15.79 12.39
C ALA A 378 -1.43 16.67 12.02
N PHE A 379 -1.04 17.60 12.89
CA PHE A 379 -0.04 18.61 12.60
C PHE A 379 1.35 18.06 12.21
N PRO A 380 1.95 17.07 12.90
CA PRO A 380 3.22 16.47 12.49
C PRO A 380 3.18 15.88 11.08
N PHE A 381 2.12 15.14 10.73
CA PHE A 381 1.95 14.54 9.40
C PHE A 381 1.81 15.60 8.30
N LEU A 382 1.00 16.64 8.54
CA LEU A 382 0.83 17.74 7.58
C LEU A 382 2.09 18.61 7.49
N LYS A 383 2.83 18.78 8.58
CA LYS A 383 4.14 19.44 8.59
C LYS A 383 5.17 18.67 7.76
N GLU A 384 5.20 17.35 7.89
CA GLU A 384 6.04 16.49 7.06
C GLU A 384 5.64 16.58 5.58
N GLY A 385 4.34 16.49 5.29
CA GLY A 385 3.79 16.70 3.95
C GLY A 385 4.20 18.06 3.37
N MET A 386 4.11 19.13 4.17
CA MET A 386 4.55 20.48 3.77
C MET A 386 6.03 20.53 3.45
N TYR A 387 6.88 19.88 4.26
CA TYR A 387 8.30 19.81 3.99
C TYR A 387 8.58 19.11 2.66
N ASN A 388 7.90 17.99 2.39
CA ASN A 388 8.01 17.25 1.13
C ASN A 388 7.51 18.06 -0.06
N THR A 389 6.39 18.77 0.09
CA THR A 389 5.85 19.73 -0.89
C THR A 389 6.89 20.81 -1.23
N LEU A 390 7.48 21.45 -0.22
CA LEU A 390 8.48 22.51 -0.43
C LEU A 390 9.74 21.97 -1.12
N LYS A 391 10.19 20.76 -0.78
CA LYS A 391 11.34 20.12 -1.45
C LYS A 391 11.13 19.98 -2.96
N ILE A 392 9.99 19.39 -3.37
CA ILE A 392 9.72 19.19 -4.81
C ILE A 392 9.53 20.51 -5.54
N ILE A 393 8.89 21.49 -4.89
CA ILE A 393 8.65 22.82 -5.47
C ILE A 393 9.96 23.55 -5.73
N VAL A 394 10.89 23.59 -4.78
CA VAL A 394 12.16 24.33 -4.95
C VAL A 394 12.96 23.79 -6.13
N LEU A 395 13.05 22.46 -6.25
CA LEU A 395 13.75 21.84 -7.39
C LEU A 395 12.99 22.01 -8.70
N ALA A 396 11.67 21.85 -8.70
CA ALA A 396 10.84 22.04 -9.88
C ALA A 396 10.88 23.50 -10.38
N ILE A 397 10.93 24.49 -9.49
CA ILE A 397 11.12 25.91 -9.86
C ILE A 397 12.47 26.09 -10.52
N PHE A 398 13.54 25.56 -9.93
CA PHE A 398 14.88 25.68 -10.51
C PHE A 398 14.99 25.01 -11.88
N MET A 399 14.49 23.78 -12.00
CA MET A 399 14.43 23.04 -13.27
C MET A 399 13.56 23.76 -14.30
N GLY A 400 12.34 24.17 -13.93
CA GLY A 400 11.42 24.89 -14.81
C GLY A 400 11.99 26.22 -15.27
N PHE A 401 12.63 26.98 -14.39
CA PHE A 401 13.24 28.27 -14.74
C PHE A 401 14.44 28.11 -15.67
N THR A 402 15.31 27.13 -15.42
CA THR A 402 16.46 26.84 -16.29
C THR A 402 16.02 26.41 -17.69
N ILE A 403 15.03 25.53 -17.79
CA ILE A 403 14.41 25.14 -19.06
C ILE A 403 13.74 26.36 -19.71
N GLY A 404 12.94 27.10 -18.95
CA GLY A 404 12.18 28.25 -19.39
C GLY A 404 13.03 29.34 -20.03
N VAL A 405 14.09 29.75 -19.34
CA VAL A 405 15.06 30.74 -19.86
C VAL A 405 15.72 30.22 -21.13
N THR A 406 16.20 28.98 -21.12
CA THR A 406 16.92 28.39 -22.26
C THR A 406 16.02 28.33 -23.50
N LEU A 407 14.81 27.81 -23.37
CA LEU A 407 13.88 27.65 -24.48
C LEU A 407 13.28 28.99 -24.94
N ALA A 408 13.12 29.98 -24.05
CA ALA A 408 12.70 31.32 -24.44
C ALA A 408 13.73 32.01 -25.33
N VAL A 409 15.02 31.85 -25.01
CA VAL A 409 16.13 32.30 -25.86
C VAL A 409 16.08 31.59 -27.21
N PHE A 410 15.84 30.28 -27.24
CA PHE A 410 15.71 29.53 -28.49
C PHE A 410 14.54 30.03 -29.35
N LYS A 411 13.38 30.31 -28.75
CA LYS A 411 12.21 30.84 -29.47
C LYS A 411 12.38 32.26 -29.99
N THR A 412 13.17 33.09 -29.31
CA THR A 412 13.47 34.48 -29.71
C THR A 412 14.69 34.60 -30.61
N SER A 413 15.45 33.52 -30.79
CA SER A 413 16.62 33.50 -31.66
C SER A 413 16.24 33.77 -33.12
N GLN A 414 17.07 34.56 -33.81
CA GLN A 414 16.98 34.82 -35.25
C GLN A 414 17.93 33.90 -36.04
N LEU A 415 18.30 32.75 -35.49
CA LEU A 415 19.23 31.83 -36.12
C LEU A 415 18.57 31.08 -37.29
N ASN A 416 19.08 31.31 -38.49
CA ASN A 416 18.65 30.61 -39.71
C ASN A 416 19.67 29.54 -40.09
N ILE A 417 19.21 28.40 -40.62
CA ILE A 417 20.08 27.34 -41.16
C ILE A 417 21.09 27.91 -42.16
N ALA A 418 20.69 28.88 -42.98
CA ALA A 418 21.58 29.56 -43.92
C ALA A 418 22.78 30.25 -43.23
N ALA A 419 22.55 30.89 -42.07
CA ALA A 419 23.60 31.56 -41.30
C ALA A 419 24.53 30.56 -40.58
N ILE A 420 23.98 29.43 -40.11
CA ILE A 420 24.79 28.32 -39.57
C ILE A 420 25.68 27.75 -40.68
N PHE A 421 25.12 27.54 -41.87
CA PHE A 421 25.85 27.02 -43.02
C PHE A 421 26.97 27.97 -43.49
N GLU A 422 26.72 29.29 -43.52
CA GLU A 422 27.77 30.29 -43.79
C GLU A 422 28.86 30.32 -42.71
N THR A 423 28.48 30.17 -41.43
CA THR A 423 29.45 30.16 -40.32
C THR A 423 30.34 28.92 -40.38
N VAL A 424 29.77 27.75 -40.65
CA VAL A 424 30.50 26.47 -40.77
C VAL A 424 31.42 26.46 -41.98
N THR A 425 30.96 26.93 -43.14
CA THR A 425 31.80 27.04 -44.36
C THR A 425 32.95 28.04 -44.17
N THR A 426 32.72 29.14 -43.46
CA THR A 426 33.75 30.14 -43.13
C THR A 426 34.76 29.61 -42.09
N PHE A 427 34.29 28.90 -41.05
CA PHE A 427 35.13 28.38 -39.97
C PHE A 427 36.01 27.21 -40.41
N PHE A 428 35.45 26.25 -41.17
CA PHE A 428 36.22 25.12 -41.68
C PHE A 428 36.99 25.44 -42.97
N ARG A 429 36.81 26.63 -43.55
CA ARG A 429 37.41 27.04 -44.84
C ARG A 429 37.24 26.00 -45.95
N ILE A 430 36.15 25.24 -45.92
CA ILE A 430 35.84 24.27 -46.97
C ILE A 430 35.11 25.04 -48.07
N PRO A 431 35.68 25.20 -49.27
CA PRO A 431 34.96 25.79 -50.39
C PRO A 431 33.94 24.78 -50.90
N LEU A 432 32.77 24.74 -50.27
CA LEU A 432 31.66 23.94 -50.77
C LEU A 432 30.99 24.71 -51.91
N SER A 433 31.47 24.50 -53.14
CA SER A 433 30.83 25.02 -54.34
C SER A 433 29.54 24.22 -54.60
N LEU A 434 28.45 24.63 -53.98
CA LEU A 434 27.13 24.08 -54.31
C LEU A 434 26.50 24.83 -55.50
N PRO A 435 25.75 24.15 -56.38
CA PRO A 435 25.28 24.72 -57.64
C PRO A 435 24.28 25.86 -57.39
N LYS A 436 24.54 27.04 -57.97
CA LYS A 436 23.58 28.14 -58.08
C LYS A 436 22.61 27.85 -59.22
N ALA A 437 21.42 27.38 -58.90
CA ALA A 437 20.26 27.53 -59.79
C ALA A 437 19.51 28.81 -59.37
N ASP A 438 19.53 29.81 -60.26
CA ASP A 438 18.63 30.98 -60.25
C ASP A 438 18.62 31.88 -58.99
N GLY A 439 19.80 32.10 -58.40
CA GLY A 439 20.12 33.33 -57.69
C GLY A 439 19.57 33.52 -56.28
N ILE A 440 18.67 32.66 -55.78
CA ILE A 440 18.23 32.69 -54.39
C ILE A 440 18.11 31.27 -53.90
N TRP A 441 18.99 30.84 -53.00
CA TRP A 441 18.66 29.73 -52.13
C TRP A 441 17.41 30.15 -51.35
N LYS A 442 16.22 29.68 -51.75
CA LYS A 442 15.05 29.64 -50.87
C LYS A 442 15.37 28.60 -49.81
N PHE A 443 16.33 28.89 -48.94
CA PHE A 443 16.46 28.17 -47.70
C PHE A 443 15.10 28.30 -47.01
N VAL A 444 14.46 27.16 -46.75
CA VAL A 444 13.34 27.13 -45.81
C VAL A 444 13.84 27.89 -44.59
N ASN A 445 13.13 28.95 -44.20
CA ASN A 445 13.49 29.81 -43.07
C ASN A 445 13.21 29.05 -41.76
N PHE A 446 13.90 27.91 -41.60
CA PHE A 446 13.74 26.96 -40.53
C PHE A 446 14.79 27.25 -39.48
N ASN A 447 14.31 27.61 -38.30
CA ASN A 447 15.12 27.78 -37.11
C ASN A 447 14.95 26.51 -36.24
N PRO A 448 15.93 25.60 -36.21
CA PRO A 448 15.81 24.34 -35.48
C PRO A 448 15.62 24.55 -33.97
N LEU A 449 16.28 25.54 -33.38
CA LEU A 449 16.15 25.85 -31.95
C LEU A 449 14.73 26.31 -31.62
N LYS A 450 14.18 27.21 -32.44
CA LYS A 450 12.79 27.65 -32.30
C LYS A 450 11.82 26.49 -32.51
N PHE A 451 12.08 25.60 -33.45
CA PHE A 451 11.24 24.43 -33.72
C PHE A 451 11.17 23.47 -32.52
N PHE A 452 12.31 23.07 -31.96
CA PHE A 452 12.34 22.19 -30.77
C PHE A 452 11.68 22.83 -29.56
N ALA A 453 11.97 24.11 -29.31
CA ALA A 453 11.34 24.84 -28.21
C ALA A 453 9.82 24.97 -28.38
N THR A 454 9.32 25.11 -29.62
CA THR A 454 7.88 25.12 -29.91
C THR A 454 7.24 23.76 -29.67
N ILE A 455 7.83 22.66 -30.17
CA ILE A 455 7.32 21.31 -29.92
C ILE A 455 7.23 21.04 -28.42
N TYR A 456 8.31 21.33 -27.68
CA TYR A 456 8.32 21.15 -26.24
C TYR A 456 7.18 21.90 -25.56
N THR A 457 7.04 23.20 -25.83
CA THR A 457 5.98 24.00 -25.18
C THR A 457 4.59 23.55 -25.59
N ASP A 458 4.41 23.11 -26.83
CA ASP A 458 3.11 22.66 -27.33
C ASP A 458 2.71 21.34 -26.69
N ILE A 459 3.64 20.42 -26.47
CA ILE A 459 3.37 19.16 -25.77
C ILE A 459 3.01 19.44 -24.30
N PHE A 460 3.89 20.11 -23.55
CA PHE A 460 3.74 20.22 -22.10
C PHE A 460 2.65 21.20 -21.64
N ARG A 461 2.30 22.21 -22.45
CA ARG A 461 1.18 23.12 -22.13
C ARG A 461 -0.18 22.58 -22.55
N ASN A 462 -0.23 21.76 -23.60
CA ASN A 462 -1.50 21.23 -24.14
C ASN A 462 -1.79 19.79 -23.69
N THR A 463 -1.06 19.24 -22.72
CA THR A 463 -1.36 17.94 -22.11
C THR A 463 -1.66 18.13 -20.62
N PRO A 464 -2.62 17.39 -20.05
CA PRO A 464 -2.93 17.48 -18.62
C PRO A 464 -1.72 17.10 -17.76
N LEU A 465 -1.41 17.93 -16.77
CA LEU A 465 -0.28 17.69 -15.87
C LEU A 465 -0.38 16.35 -15.14
N LEU A 466 -1.58 15.94 -14.70
CA LEU A 466 -1.78 14.64 -14.07
C LEU A 466 -1.38 13.47 -14.98
N VAL A 467 -1.66 13.56 -16.28
CA VAL A 467 -1.25 12.55 -17.26
C VAL A 467 0.27 12.56 -17.44
N GLN A 468 0.90 13.74 -17.40
CA GLN A 468 2.36 13.85 -17.40
C GLN A 468 2.98 13.17 -16.17
N PHE A 469 2.38 13.33 -14.98
CA PHE A 469 2.80 12.60 -13.78
C PHE A 469 2.76 11.08 -13.98
N PHE A 470 1.65 10.54 -14.49
CA PHE A 470 1.53 9.11 -14.75
C PHE A 470 2.50 8.60 -15.81
N PHE A 471 2.65 9.33 -16.92
CA PHE A 471 3.58 8.94 -17.98
C PHE A 471 5.03 8.96 -17.50
N ILE A 472 5.41 9.96 -16.69
CA ILE A 472 6.78 10.06 -16.15
C ILE A 472 7.04 8.97 -15.11
N TYR A 473 6.08 8.67 -14.24
CA TYR A 473 6.26 7.70 -13.16
C TYR A 473 6.15 6.24 -13.63
N PHE A 474 5.11 5.91 -14.43
CA PHE A 474 4.86 4.55 -14.92
C PHE A 474 5.46 4.32 -16.31
N GLY A 475 5.28 5.26 -17.23
CA GLY A 475 5.65 5.07 -18.64
C GLY A 475 7.14 5.11 -18.94
N LEU A 476 7.93 5.91 -18.22
CA LEU A 476 9.39 5.97 -18.43
C LEU A 476 10.10 4.69 -17.98
N VAL A 477 9.60 4.02 -16.94
CA VAL A 477 10.16 2.76 -16.43
C VAL A 477 10.04 1.66 -17.49
N GLU A 478 8.91 1.57 -18.18
CA GLU A 478 8.68 0.59 -19.27
C GLU A 478 9.66 0.72 -20.44
N ILE A 479 10.20 1.92 -20.67
CA ILE A 479 11.22 2.17 -21.70
C ILE A 479 12.66 2.16 -21.13
N GLY A 480 12.83 1.68 -19.89
CA GLY A 480 14.12 1.49 -19.22
C GLY A 480 14.71 2.77 -18.60
N ILE A 481 13.92 3.84 -18.49
CA ILE A 481 14.34 5.07 -17.81
C ILE A 481 13.73 5.05 -16.41
N ASP A 482 14.51 4.56 -15.45
CA ASP A 482 14.15 4.68 -14.05
C ASP A 482 14.68 5.99 -13.46
N LEU A 483 13.78 6.76 -12.84
CA LEU A 483 14.12 7.99 -12.12
C LEU A 483 14.54 7.74 -10.67
N THR A 484 14.72 6.46 -10.29
CA THR A 484 15.45 6.05 -9.10
C THR A 484 16.92 6.38 -9.30
N PHE A 485 17.38 7.51 -8.77
CA PHE A 485 18.81 7.84 -8.77
C PHE A 485 19.49 7.07 -7.64
N GLU A 486 19.99 5.87 -7.96
CA GLU A 486 21.14 5.33 -7.25
C GLU A 486 22.35 6.17 -7.65
N GLY A 487 22.87 6.97 -6.72
CA GLY A 487 24.01 7.83 -7.01
C GLY A 487 25.20 7.00 -7.55
N PRO A 488 26.03 7.54 -8.45
CA PRO A 488 27.21 6.86 -9.02
C PRO A 488 28.31 6.51 -7.99
N PHE A 489 28.03 6.65 -6.69
CA PHE A 489 28.94 6.43 -5.57
C PHE A 489 28.66 5.13 -4.79
N ASN A 490 27.71 4.28 -5.22
CA ASN A 490 27.40 3.00 -4.57
C ASN A 490 28.54 1.96 -4.64
N TYR A 491 29.63 2.21 -5.39
CA TYR A 491 30.80 1.32 -5.44
C TYR A 491 31.94 1.69 -4.47
N ILE A 492 31.76 2.70 -3.61
CA ILE A 492 32.82 3.17 -2.71
C ILE A 492 32.38 3.06 -1.24
N ASN A 493 32.05 1.84 -0.80
CA ASN A 493 31.85 1.54 0.63
C ASN A 493 33.14 1.58 1.47
N SER A 494 34.27 2.06 0.93
CA SER A 494 35.57 2.07 1.61
C SER A 494 36.31 3.40 1.65
N ILE A 495 35.70 4.53 1.26
CA ILE A 495 36.33 5.86 1.40
C ILE A 495 35.39 6.81 2.12
N ASN A 496 35.62 6.92 3.42
CA ASN A 496 34.93 7.82 4.34
C ASN A 496 35.35 9.29 4.07
N PHE A 497 34.72 9.94 3.08
CA PHE A 497 34.69 11.40 2.99
C PHE A 497 33.42 11.87 3.69
N GLY A 498 33.51 12.05 5.01
CA GLY A 498 32.39 12.29 5.93
C GLY A 498 31.59 13.59 5.77
N LEU A 499 31.14 13.92 4.55
CA LEU A 499 30.23 15.03 4.26
C LEU A 499 29.18 14.74 3.17
N PHE A 500 29.14 13.55 2.55
CA PHE A 500 28.13 13.20 1.54
C PHE A 500 27.74 11.72 1.64
N TYR A 501 26.65 11.42 2.36
CA TYR A 501 25.86 10.22 2.11
C TYR A 501 24.68 10.67 1.24
N LEU A 502 24.64 10.20 -0.02
CA LEU A 502 23.49 10.41 -0.90
C LEU A 502 22.59 9.19 -0.72
N GLU A 503 21.49 9.32 0.02
CA GLU A 503 20.46 8.28 0.07
C GLU A 503 19.81 8.10 -1.31
N PRO A 504 19.36 6.87 -1.67
CA PRO A 504 18.67 6.62 -2.92
C PRO A 504 17.44 7.53 -3.06
N LEU A 505 17.31 8.18 -4.21
CA LEU A 505 16.15 9.03 -4.49
C LEU A 505 14.90 8.17 -4.72
N GLU A 506 13.84 8.36 -3.93
CA GLU A 506 12.55 7.71 -4.19
C GLU A 506 12.02 8.07 -5.61
N ARG A 507 11.63 7.07 -6.39
CA ARG A 507 11.13 7.26 -7.77
C ARG A 507 9.97 8.27 -7.86
N ALA A 508 9.09 8.27 -6.87
CA ALA A 508 7.95 9.18 -6.80
C ALA A 508 8.39 10.65 -6.66
N TYR A 509 9.43 10.89 -5.86
CA TYR A 509 10.03 12.22 -5.71
C TYR A 509 10.63 12.73 -7.03
N GLY A 510 11.47 11.91 -7.67
CA GLY A 510 12.12 12.26 -8.94
C GLY A 510 11.08 12.55 -10.02
N SER A 511 10.06 11.70 -10.12
CA SER A 511 8.96 11.87 -11.06
C SER A 511 8.14 13.14 -10.80
N ALA A 512 7.89 13.50 -9.53
CA ALA A 512 7.18 14.72 -9.18
C ALA A 512 7.96 15.99 -9.57
N VAL A 513 9.27 16.02 -9.30
CA VAL A 513 10.15 17.14 -9.69
C VAL A 513 10.19 17.28 -11.21
N VAL A 514 10.37 16.17 -11.93
CA VAL A 514 10.46 16.18 -13.40
C VAL A 514 9.12 16.58 -14.03
N ALA A 515 7.99 16.04 -13.58
CA ALA A 515 6.68 16.39 -14.10
C ALA A 515 6.36 17.88 -13.89
N LEU A 516 6.53 18.39 -12.66
CA LEU A 516 6.30 19.79 -12.34
C LEU A 516 7.29 20.72 -13.06
N GLY A 517 8.57 20.34 -13.10
CA GLY A 517 9.64 21.12 -13.73
C GLY A 517 9.47 21.23 -15.25
N LEU A 518 9.14 20.13 -15.93
CA LEU A 518 8.89 20.13 -17.37
C LEU A 518 7.64 20.97 -17.71
N ASN A 519 6.56 20.76 -16.97
CA ASN A 519 5.32 21.50 -17.16
C ASN A 519 5.52 23.00 -16.96
N SER A 520 6.05 23.38 -15.78
CA SER A 520 6.29 24.79 -15.46
C SER A 520 7.32 25.41 -16.40
N GLY A 521 8.35 24.67 -16.80
CA GLY A 521 9.34 25.16 -17.77
C GLY A 521 8.71 25.55 -19.12
N ALA A 522 7.65 24.87 -19.55
CA ALA A 522 6.92 25.22 -20.76
C ALA A 522 6.11 26.52 -20.60
N TYR A 523 5.45 26.73 -19.46
CA TYR A 523 4.76 27.99 -19.15
C TYR A 523 5.76 29.14 -18.98
N GLN A 524 6.83 28.94 -18.23
CA GLN A 524 7.88 29.94 -18.02
C GLN A 524 8.56 30.34 -19.34
N THR A 525 8.78 29.40 -20.26
CA THR A 525 9.26 29.69 -21.63
C THR A 525 8.40 30.75 -22.31
N GLU A 526 7.08 30.59 -22.25
CA GLU A 526 6.13 31.48 -22.93
C GLU A 526 5.99 32.83 -22.23
N ILE A 527 6.06 32.84 -20.90
CA ILE A 527 6.08 34.08 -20.13
C ILE A 527 7.32 34.90 -20.48
N ILE A 528 8.52 34.29 -20.41
CA ILE A 528 9.79 34.97 -20.70
C ILE A 528 9.83 35.45 -22.15
N ARG A 529 9.43 34.57 -23.09
CA ARG A 529 9.34 34.92 -24.52
C ARG A 529 8.41 36.11 -24.76
N SER A 530 7.23 36.11 -24.14
CA SER A 530 6.25 37.18 -24.28
C SER A 530 6.75 38.50 -23.68
N GLY A 531 7.44 38.45 -22.55
CA GLY A 531 8.04 39.65 -21.95
C GLY A 531 9.18 40.25 -22.78
N ILE A 532 9.97 39.41 -23.47
CA ILE A 532 10.97 39.90 -24.45
C ILE A 532 10.27 40.57 -25.63
N GLN A 533 9.18 39.99 -26.14
CA GLN A 533 8.42 40.54 -27.27
C GLN A 533 7.57 41.77 -26.93
N ALA A 534 7.24 41.97 -25.65
CA ALA A 534 6.53 43.16 -25.18
C ALA A 534 7.36 44.44 -25.34
N ILE A 535 8.69 44.33 -25.44
CA ILE A 535 9.58 45.46 -25.67
C ILE A 535 9.51 45.89 -27.14
N PRO A 536 9.18 47.17 -27.44
CA PRO A 536 9.11 47.65 -28.82
C PRO A 536 10.41 47.41 -29.59
N THR A 537 10.32 46.90 -30.82
CA THR A 537 11.49 46.59 -31.67
C THR A 537 12.37 47.81 -31.94
N GLY A 538 11.80 49.02 -31.90
CA GLY A 538 12.55 50.28 -32.02
C GLY A 538 13.66 50.45 -30.98
N GLN A 539 13.54 49.85 -29.78
CA GLN A 539 14.62 49.85 -28.78
C GLN A 539 15.84 49.02 -29.24
N MET A 540 15.59 47.90 -29.92
CA MET A 540 16.64 47.08 -30.52
C MET A 540 17.28 47.81 -31.71
N GLU A 541 16.47 48.45 -32.56
CA GLU A 541 16.94 49.21 -33.72
C GLU A 541 17.76 50.45 -33.32
N ALA A 542 17.32 51.18 -32.29
CA ALA A 542 18.05 52.31 -31.73
C ALA A 542 19.39 51.88 -31.13
N GLY A 543 19.42 50.77 -30.37
CA GLY A 543 20.64 50.19 -29.83
C GLY A 543 21.66 49.84 -30.93
N ARG A 544 21.20 49.22 -32.02
CA ARG A 544 22.05 48.92 -33.18
C ARG A 544 22.53 50.18 -33.91
N SER A 545 21.71 51.23 -33.93
CA SER A 545 22.04 52.52 -34.57
C SER A 545 23.15 53.28 -33.83
N ILE A 546 23.28 53.09 -32.51
CA ILE A 546 24.38 53.65 -31.71
C ILE A 546 25.61 52.70 -31.62
N GLY A 547 25.64 51.64 -32.43
CA GLY A 547 26.80 50.74 -32.55
C GLY A 547 26.81 49.55 -31.61
N LEU A 548 25.73 49.27 -30.86
CA LEU A 548 25.64 48.03 -30.08
C LEU A 548 25.37 46.83 -31.00
N THR A 549 26.05 45.72 -30.75
CA THR A 549 25.72 44.42 -31.38
C THR A 549 24.37 43.91 -30.88
N TYR A 550 23.73 42.99 -31.61
CA TYR A 550 22.47 42.37 -31.18
C TYR A 550 22.53 41.79 -29.76
N ILE A 551 23.63 41.12 -29.40
CA ILE A 551 23.83 40.55 -28.06
C ILE A 551 23.96 41.67 -27.01
N GLN A 552 24.66 42.76 -27.34
CA GLN A 552 24.78 43.92 -26.43
C GLN A 552 23.45 44.65 -26.27
N SER A 553 22.70 44.88 -27.35
CA SER A 553 21.35 45.47 -27.29
C SER A 553 20.39 44.56 -26.52
N MET A 554 20.42 43.25 -26.74
CA MET A 554 19.63 42.28 -25.97
C MET A 554 19.99 42.32 -24.48
N ARG A 555 21.28 42.26 -24.13
CA ARG A 555 21.74 42.20 -22.73
C ARG A 555 21.56 43.50 -21.96
N TYR A 556 21.82 44.65 -22.59
CA TYR A 556 21.86 45.94 -21.90
C TYR A 556 20.57 46.75 -22.02
N VAL A 557 19.76 46.52 -23.06
CA VAL A 557 18.54 47.29 -23.31
C VAL A 557 17.30 46.43 -23.10
N VAL A 558 17.15 45.33 -23.84
CA VAL A 558 15.89 44.56 -23.87
C VAL A 558 15.70 43.69 -22.64
N LEU A 559 16.67 42.82 -22.31
CA LEU A 559 16.54 41.84 -21.23
C LEU A 559 16.30 42.47 -19.84
N PRO A 560 16.96 43.58 -19.45
CA PRO A 560 16.68 44.22 -18.17
C PRO A 560 15.25 44.75 -18.04
N GLN A 561 14.63 45.18 -19.14
CA GLN A 561 13.23 45.61 -19.18
C GLN A 561 12.29 44.40 -19.19
N ALA A 562 12.58 43.42 -20.06
CA ALA A 562 11.80 42.19 -20.18
C ALA A 562 11.71 41.42 -18.86
N ILE A 563 12.82 41.28 -18.12
CA ILE A 563 12.82 40.62 -16.80
C ILE A 563 11.80 41.26 -15.85
N ARG A 564 11.70 42.59 -15.83
CA ARG A 564 10.76 43.30 -14.94
C ARG A 564 9.30 43.10 -15.35
N ILE A 565 9.01 42.94 -16.65
CA ILE A 565 7.68 42.59 -17.17
C ILE A 565 7.31 41.14 -16.80
N VAL A 566 8.31 40.25 -16.79
CA VAL A 566 8.15 38.80 -16.63
C VAL A 566 8.00 38.37 -15.17
N ILE A 567 8.52 39.15 -14.21
CA ILE A 567 8.51 38.79 -12.79
C ILE A 567 7.09 38.57 -12.22
N PRO A 568 6.10 39.46 -12.43
CA PRO A 568 4.75 39.21 -11.92
C PRO A 568 4.11 37.90 -12.44
N PRO A 569 4.08 37.61 -13.75
CA PRO A 569 3.55 36.33 -14.23
C PRO A 569 4.40 35.12 -13.83
N LEU A 570 5.72 35.24 -13.66
CA LEU A 570 6.53 34.16 -13.07
C LEU A 570 6.16 33.89 -11.61
N GLY A 571 5.85 34.93 -10.85
CA GLY A 571 5.36 34.80 -9.48
C GLY A 571 4.06 34.00 -9.42
N ASN A 572 3.09 34.36 -10.27
CA ASN A 572 1.82 33.63 -10.39
C ASN A 572 2.04 32.16 -10.80
N GLU A 573 2.95 31.91 -11.74
CA GLU A 573 3.31 30.54 -12.14
C GLU A 573 3.95 29.74 -10.98
N THR A 574 4.76 30.40 -10.15
CA THR A 574 5.35 29.77 -8.95
C THR A 574 4.25 29.37 -7.95
N VAL A 575 3.24 30.22 -7.76
CA VAL A 575 2.07 29.89 -6.91
C VAL A 575 1.27 28.73 -7.50
N ASN A 576 1.06 28.73 -8.82
CA ASN A 576 0.40 27.61 -9.51
C ASN A 576 1.17 26.30 -9.35
N LEU A 577 2.50 26.34 -9.34
CA LEU A 577 3.34 25.16 -9.12
C LEU A 577 3.09 24.55 -7.73
N VAL A 578 2.95 25.39 -6.69
CA VAL A 578 2.55 24.95 -5.34
C VAL A 578 1.18 24.27 -5.37
N LEU A 579 0.19 24.85 -6.05
CA LEU A 579 -1.15 24.26 -6.13
C LEU A 579 -1.13 22.92 -6.90
N ASN A 580 -0.37 22.87 -7.99
CA ASN A 580 -0.22 21.69 -8.83
C ASN A 580 0.60 20.58 -8.17
N SER A 581 1.37 20.86 -7.11
CA SER A 581 2.11 19.82 -6.39
C SER A 581 1.19 18.79 -5.75
N ALA A 582 -0.07 19.13 -5.48
CA ALA A 582 -1.09 18.20 -5.00
C ALA A 582 -1.31 17.00 -5.93
N LEU A 583 -1.00 17.14 -7.23
CA LEU A 583 -1.10 16.04 -8.20
C LEU A 583 -0.04 14.96 -7.97
N ALA A 584 1.07 15.27 -7.30
CA ALA A 584 2.08 14.27 -6.92
C ALA A 584 1.51 13.19 -5.99
N SER A 585 0.43 13.51 -5.27
CA SER A 585 -0.30 12.56 -4.45
C SER A 585 -0.80 11.35 -5.26
N ALA A 586 -1.10 11.53 -6.55
CA ALA A 586 -1.65 10.49 -7.42
C ALA A 586 -0.62 9.41 -7.78
N ILE A 587 0.68 9.72 -7.72
CA ILE A 587 1.77 8.76 -7.90
C ILE A 587 2.34 8.25 -6.57
N GLY A 588 1.58 8.41 -5.48
CA GLY A 588 1.95 7.92 -4.15
C GLY A 588 2.94 8.79 -3.38
N PHE A 589 3.38 9.94 -3.92
CA PHE A 589 4.32 10.81 -3.22
C PHE A 589 3.68 11.47 -1.98
N GLY A 590 4.38 11.39 -0.83
CA GLY A 590 3.92 11.83 0.49
C GLY A 590 3.92 13.34 0.72
N GLU A 591 3.32 14.12 -0.19
CA GLU A 591 3.08 15.56 -0.01
C GLU A 591 1.81 15.84 0.84
N ILE A 592 1.49 17.11 1.11
CA ILE A 592 0.38 17.52 2.00
C ILE A 592 -0.95 16.81 1.68
N THR A 593 -1.38 16.72 0.42
CA THR A 593 -2.64 16.08 0.02
C THR A 593 -2.61 14.57 0.30
N ARG A 594 -1.49 13.88 0.03
CA ARG A 594 -1.31 12.45 0.34
C ARG A 594 -1.29 12.20 1.84
N LYS A 595 -0.58 13.04 2.62
CA LYS A 595 -0.58 12.97 4.09
C LYS A 595 -1.97 13.26 4.67
N GLY A 596 -2.75 14.14 4.04
CA GLY A 596 -4.16 14.34 4.35
C GLY A 596 -5.02 13.09 4.07
N ARG A 597 -4.85 12.44 2.91
CA ARG A 597 -5.56 11.17 2.64
C ARG A 597 -5.19 10.07 3.62
N PHE A 598 -3.91 9.98 4.01
CA PHE A 598 -3.46 9.08 5.06
C PHE A 598 -4.12 9.39 6.41
N LEU A 599 -4.20 10.66 6.79
CA LEU A 599 -4.93 11.05 8.01
C LEU A 599 -6.41 10.67 7.96
N ILE A 600 -7.07 10.77 6.80
CA ILE A 600 -8.47 10.36 6.66
C ILE A 600 -8.62 8.85 6.75
N SER A 601 -7.70 8.08 6.16
CA SER A 601 -7.77 6.61 6.22
C SER A 601 -7.54 6.06 7.62
N VAL A 602 -6.87 6.84 8.47
CA VAL A 602 -6.56 6.50 9.87
C VAL A 602 -7.69 7.03 10.76
N THR A 603 -7.98 8.34 10.75
CA THR A 603 -8.90 8.93 11.74
C THR A 603 -10.36 9.05 11.29
N PHE A 604 -10.68 8.82 10.01
CA PHE A 604 -12.00 9.06 9.38
C PHE A 604 -12.55 10.51 9.49
N GLU A 605 -11.77 11.44 10.06
CA GLU A 605 -12.13 12.86 10.25
C GLU A 605 -11.99 13.66 8.95
N THR A 606 -12.84 13.35 7.98
CA THR A 606 -12.77 13.91 6.61
C THR A 606 -12.85 15.43 6.60
N PHE A 607 -13.81 16.01 7.34
CA PHE A 607 -14.04 17.45 7.35
C PHE A 607 -12.85 18.22 7.94
N TRP A 608 -12.37 17.81 9.12
CA TRP A 608 -11.28 18.49 9.80
C TRP A 608 -9.95 18.32 9.05
N THR A 609 -9.70 17.13 8.48
CA THR A 609 -8.48 16.87 7.72
C THR A 609 -8.38 17.76 6.49
N TRP A 610 -9.43 17.82 5.66
CA TRP A 610 -9.42 18.69 4.48
C TRP A 610 -9.36 20.17 4.86
N GLY A 611 -9.97 20.56 5.99
CA GLY A 611 -9.83 21.91 6.55
C GLY A 611 -8.37 22.26 6.85
N LEU A 612 -7.63 21.38 7.52
CA LEU A 612 -6.20 21.60 7.80
C LEU A 612 -5.35 21.56 6.54
N VAL A 613 -5.56 20.60 5.63
CA VAL A 613 -4.85 20.55 4.34
C VAL A 613 -5.01 21.88 3.59
N LEU A 614 -6.23 22.42 3.53
CA LEU A 614 -6.50 23.73 2.91
C LEU A 614 -5.75 24.85 3.63
N MET A 615 -5.73 24.86 4.96
CA MET A 615 -4.97 25.85 5.74
C MET A 615 -3.47 25.78 5.47
N PHE A 616 -2.88 24.60 5.35
CA PHE A 616 -1.46 24.42 5.04
C PHE A 616 -1.13 24.92 3.63
N TYR A 617 -1.91 24.53 2.63
CA TYR A 617 -1.76 25.04 1.25
C TYR A 617 -1.94 26.56 1.20
N PHE A 618 -2.94 27.10 1.89
CA PHE A 618 -3.16 28.54 1.98
C PHE A 618 -2.00 29.25 2.66
N ALA A 619 -1.46 28.72 3.77
CA ALA A 619 -0.33 29.33 4.46
C ALA A 619 0.90 29.43 3.55
N ILE A 620 1.22 28.37 2.80
CA ILE A 620 2.34 28.37 1.84
C ILE A 620 2.09 29.36 0.71
N THR A 621 0.95 29.24 0.03
CA THR A 621 0.63 30.07 -1.15
C THR A 621 0.46 31.55 -0.79
N TYR A 622 -0.18 31.87 0.34
CA TYR A 622 -0.34 33.24 0.84
C TYR A 622 1.00 33.87 1.22
N THR A 623 1.87 33.11 1.91
CA THR A 623 3.22 33.57 2.25
C THR A 623 4.03 33.86 1.00
N LEU A 624 4.01 32.94 0.05
CA LEU A 624 4.69 33.10 -1.23
C LEU A 624 4.14 34.28 -2.03
N ALA A 625 2.82 34.42 -2.13
CA ALA A 625 2.18 35.53 -2.83
C ALA A 625 2.53 36.90 -2.22
N ASN A 626 2.65 37.00 -0.89
CA ASN A 626 3.09 38.23 -0.24
C ASN A 626 4.57 38.55 -0.48
N ILE A 627 5.44 37.52 -0.47
CA ILE A 627 6.85 37.67 -0.85
C ILE A 627 6.94 38.18 -2.29
N LEU A 628 6.16 37.60 -3.20
CA LEU A 628 6.12 38.01 -4.60
C LEU A 628 5.59 39.43 -4.77
N LYS A 629 4.50 39.81 -4.11
CA LYS A 629 4.00 41.21 -4.10
C LYS A 629 5.05 42.20 -3.59
N TYR A 630 5.82 41.81 -2.58
CA TYR A 630 6.92 42.64 -2.09
C TYR A 630 8.02 42.82 -3.14
N VAL A 631 8.43 41.72 -3.78
CA VAL A 631 9.43 41.73 -4.87
C VAL A 631 8.92 42.55 -6.06
N GLU A 632 7.67 42.36 -6.47
CA GLU A 632 7.01 43.13 -7.53
C GLU A 632 7.07 44.62 -7.23
N LYS A 633 6.60 45.06 -6.04
CA LYS A 633 6.63 46.48 -5.64
C LYS A 633 8.03 47.10 -5.68
N ARG A 634 9.08 46.31 -5.38
CA ARG A 634 10.47 46.77 -5.44
C ARG A 634 11.02 46.89 -6.85
N LEU A 635 10.40 46.23 -7.83
CA LEU A 635 10.88 46.11 -9.21
C LEU A 635 10.00 46.86 -10.23
N ILE A 636 8.92 47.49 -9.79
CA ILE A 636 8.09 48.40 -10.60
C ILE A 636 8.96 49.49 -11.23
N ILE A 637 8.74 49.75 -12.53
CA ILE A 637 9.37 50.82 -13.28
C ILE A 637 8.37 51.97 -13.42
N PRO A 638 8.64 53.16 -12.87
CA PRO A 638 7.85 54.34 -13.17
C PRO A 638 7.83 54.61 -14.67
N GLY A 639 6.64 54.74 -15.27
CA GLY A 639 6.47 55.09 -16.69
C GLY A 639 6.52 53.96 -17.72
N LEU A 640 6.62 52.68 -17.29
CA LEU A 640 6.51 51.51 -18.18
C LEU A 640 5.14 50.82 -17.97
N GLY A 641 4.08 51.53 -18.36
CA GLY A 641 2.77 50.98 -18.72
C GLY A 641 2.19 49.87 -17.84
N ILE A 642 2.04 50.10 -16.54
CA ILE A 642 0.96 49.53 -15.70
C ILE A 642 0.55 50.62 -14.70
N GLU A 643 0.13 51.77 -15.23
CA GLU A 643 -0.67 52.74 -14.48
C GLU A 643 -2.06 52.74 -15.11
N GLY A 644 -2.92 51.95 -14.48
CA GLY A 644 -4.34 51.92 -14.71
C GLY A 644 -5.00 51.58 -13.38
N GLU A 645 -4.93 52.53 -12.44
CA GLU A 645 -6.06 53.04 -11.65
C GLU A 645 -5.56 53.91 -10.48
N GLU A 646 -6.40 54.92 -10.18
CA GLU A 646 -6.25 56.08 -9.30
C GLU A 646 -6.09 55.78 -7.80
#